data_AF-A0A8T0P6X1-F1
#
_entry.id   AF-A0A8T0P6X1-F1
#
_cell.length_a   1.000
_cell.length_b   1.000
_cell.length_c   1.000
_cell.angle_alpha   90.00
_cell.angle_beta   90.00
_cell.angle_gamma   90.00
#
_symmetry.space_group_name_H-M   'P 1'
#
loop_
_entity.id
_entity.type
_entity.pdbx_description
1 polymer ?
#
loop_
_entity_poly.entity_id
_entity_poly.type
_entity_poly.pdbx_seq_one_letter_code
_entity_poly.pdbx_strand_id
1 'polypeptide(L)'
;MMPGHLCEVVYTIGDELSFMSFMMELRRILANHPDHEDILDRHYDSNLSSTREHPLLPKQRAEQPARWLHIKLQVKEETSTTLLMRDDNLYICGFMNQQGVCYELLDDWDSEKLLPSEYNSKRLHWGVKYRTILDVADNEKAVKILGSIGQLDIRNFMVIAVSVLSHYPECWTDCGMNPRVALAGLILMVCECARMNAFYDSIADKWSESDKMDLRLDDVWKYVEMSYGLRKWKSRNYTEVPAPLRSLKAIYLVLNSRLPLGLGGEYGSNSRPRVELLTMRADLGVVGTKIIVYDGKRGQVIYTKREQGKQEMVDLVLTGPNIGISALGCFAIKVDIPGTATAGSSRGDAGGPIEWEWDCYDPAEVGDKPKTVTRTISSSGPGRNVEVTYAVMPDALEATVQVKLRLKDEHSHSVHGNIKARPRPHIADFKAWSVVLFRRTKGMGQRFSPTDSRFLQLARSVVGVPRGRELHIEVDLQIETSNIQGCKPLKVHFYFEAGQNHWRSLVNGDEIEVNVTWYPADPDRQAQTHQIMPQRRPDVSYIIGDEGGFSRFIEGLRNTVADHPSRREDVLDNLDPSKRDHPVMISEERLRWLEIKLQVQGEETSTTLAVQADSLEVIGFMNQKGNWYELYRRRLPGNYKSQLLDWGTSLRESSNYTEILGAENKEEVVEILKSARLGKTFAADAVRVLSHYTAVADGDNPSSGGARIELQEGISSSSSSSCLPFPRSFFSNLQRRLRRGSMEFPVTRGARASPDPPLYPLRLALVGLSVMVCQSARMNRLHDAIAGGWETGARFTTQLLDYIENWEEISRALLVWKDHSYEAWIKDERLERIGIKSPEEALDVVHLVCRVPIRGKELERSVAVVEEPAAGWSRRAWSLRQIRLFNCFPPFLVTNQHYRSCAPCVFCCQIHPLPFRFRLYLFFFHKSNRACRPVELAYV
;
A
#
# COMPACT_ATOMS: atom_id res chain seq x y z
N MET A 1 -12.80 38.14 -22.06
CA MET A 1 -12.75 38.13 -20.58
C MET A 1 -11.36 37.69 -20.17
N MET A 2 -10.74 38.32 -19.17
CA MET A 2 -9.41 37.92 -18.69
C MET A 2 -9.50 36.53 -18.03
N PRO A 3 -8.74 35.50 -18.49
CA PRO A 3 -8.67 34.22 -17.81
C PRO A 3 -7.76 34.34 -16.58
N GLY A 4 -8.35 34.27 -15.40
CA GLY A 4 -7.65 34.42 -14.12
C GLY A 4 -7.39 35.88 -13.72
N HIS A 5 -7.60 36.20 -12.44
CA HIS A 5 -7.08 37.45 -11.89
C HIS A 5 -5.56 37.33 -11.71
N LEU A 6 -4.81 38.38 -12.01
CA LEU A 6 -3.38 38.45 -11.70
C LEU A 6 -3.20 39.05 -10.31
N CYS A 7 -2.34 38.45 -9.50
CA CYS A 7 -2.00 38.95 -8.16
C CYS A 7 -0.48 38.86 -7.97
N GLU A 8 0.19 40.01 -7.90
CA GLU A 8 1.61 40.12 -7.63
C GLU A 8 1.86 40.13 -6.11
N VAL A 9 2.80 39.32 -5.65
CA VAL A 9 3.28 39.30 -4.27
C VAL A 9 4.78 39.52 -4.30
N VAL A 10 5.24 40.63 -3.74
CA VAL A 10 6.65 41.03 -3.76
C VAL A 10 7.31 40.72 -2.43
N TYR A 11 8.48 40.08 -2.47
CA TYR A 11 9.33 39.87 -1.30
C TYR A 11 10.77 40.29 -1.60
N THR A 12 11.26 41.27 -0.84
CA THR A 12 12.67 41.66 -0.82
C THR A 12 13.36 40.88 0.29
N ILE A 13 14.37 40.08 -0.06
CA ILE A 13 15.00 39.12 0.86
C ILE A 13 15.73 39.85 1.99
N GLY A 14 15.15 39.81 3.19
CA GLY A 14 15.63 40.52 4.37
C GLY A 14 16.08 39.58 5.49
N ASP A 15 15.70 39.93 6.71
CA ASP A 15 15.88 39.12 7.92
C ASP A 15 14.74 38.10 8.10
N GLU A 16 14.82 37.33 9.18
CA GLU A 16 13.85 36.29 9.56
C GLU A 16 12.42 36.86 9.68
N LEU A 17 12.26 38.01 10.34
CA LEU A 17 10.97 38.67 10.52
C LEU A 17 10.34 39.06 9.18
N SER A 18 11.15 39.53 8.23
CA SER A 18 10.68 39.84 6.88
C SER A 18 10.20 38.59 6.12
N PHE A 19 10.88 37.45 6.28
CA PHE A 19 10.46 36.16 5.72
C PHE A 19 9.15 35.68 6.36
N MET A 20 9.05 35.69 7.69
CA MET A 20 7.84 35.30 8.42
C MET A 20 6.63 36.14 7.99
N SER A 21 6.82 37.47 7.88
CA SER A 21 5.79 38.40 7.42
C SER A 21 5.32 38.09 5.99
N PHE A 22 6.25 37.89 5.06
CA PHE A 22 5.95 37.47 3.68
C PHE A 22 5.17 36.15 3.64
N MET A 23 5.59 35.14 4.41
CA MET A 23 4.94 33.84 4.42
C MET A 23 3.52 33.88 4.98
N MET A 24 3.28 34.68 6.02
CA MET A 24 1.94 34.88 6.59
C MET A 24 1.03 35.67 5.64
N GLU A 25 1.55 36.68 4.95
CA GLU A 25 0.79 37.41 3.92
C GLU A 25 0.45 36.50 2.73
N LEU A 26 1.40 35.67 2.27
CA LEU A 26 1.14 34.69 1.21
C LEU A 26 0.05 33.69 1.60
N ARG A 27 0.12 33.13 2.81
CA ARG A 27 -0.92 32.25 3.38
C ARG A 27 -2.29 32.96 3.41
N ARG A 28 -2.33 34.23 3.83
CA ARG A 28 -3.55 35.06 3.87
C ARG A 28 -4.14 35.31 2.48
N ILE A 29 -3.31 35.62 1.49
CA ILE A 29 -3.74 35.82 0.09
C ILE A 29 -4.34 34.54 -0.50
N LEU A 30 -3.71 33.40 -0.24
CA LEU A 30 -4.16 32.08 -0.70
C LEU A 30 -5.50 31.66 -0.08
N ALA A 31 -5.67 31.87 1.24
CA ALA A 31 -6.93 31.62 1.94
C ALA A 31 -8.06 32.60 1.55
N ASN A 32 -7.73 33.78 1.03
CA ASN A 32 -8.73 34.78 0.62
C ASN A 32 -9.27 34.51 -0.79
N HIS A 33 -10.39 33.77 -0.86
CA HIS A 33 -11.15 33.49 -2.09
C HIS A 33 -12.67 33.38 -1.81
N PRO A 34 -13.54 33.37 -2.85
CA PRO A 34 -14.99 33.35 -2.64
C PRO A 34 -15.51 32.12 -1.88
N ASP A 35 -14.96 30.95 -2.16
CA ASP A 35 -15.28 29.66 -1.51
C ASP A 35 -14.48 29.41 -0.20
N HIS A 36 -14.02 30.43 0.52
CA HIS A 36 -13.16 30.25 1.69
C HIS A 36 -13.85 29.46 2.82
N GLU A 37 -13.11 28.51 3.41
CA GLU A 37 -13.57 27.60 4.45
C GLU A 37 -12.34 27.14 5.26
N ASP A 38 -12.48 26.92 6.57
CA ASP A 38 -11.44 26.31 7.42
C ASP A 38 -11.79 24.86 7.79
N ILE A 39 -10.81 23.97 7.95
CA ILE A 39 -11.08 22.59 8.39
C ILE A 39 -11.79 22.51 9.76
N LEU A 40 -11.51 23.44 10.66
CA LEU A 40 -12.09 23.49 12.01
C LEU A 40 -13.36 24.35 12.10
N ASP A 41 -13.82 24.99 11.00
CA ASP A 41 -15.10 25.71 11.01
C ASP A 41 -16.25 24.77 11.42
N ARG A 42 -16.98 25.17 12.48
CA ARG A 42 -18.11 24.42 13.09
C ARG A 42 -17.67 23.15 13.84
N HIS A 43 -16.41 23.07 14.27
CA HIS A 43 -15.96 22.04 15.21
C HIS A 43 -16.73 22.13 16.54
N TYR A 44 -17.01 20.98 17.17
CA TYR A 44 -17.83 20.91 18.39
C TYR A 44 -17.14 21.54 19.62
N ASP A 45 -15.81 21.54 19.64
CA ASP A 45 -15.00 22.36 20.55
C ASP A 45 -14.85 23.78 19.97
N SER A 46 -15.39 24.75 20.69
CA SER A 46 -15.38 26.17 20.32
C SER A 46 -13.98 26.79 20.32
N ASN A 47 -13.02 26.24 21.08
CA ASN A 47 -11.63 26.70 21.04
C ASN A 47 -11.04 26.37 19.67
N LEU A 48 -11.15 25.10 19.26
CA LEU A 48 -10.67 24.64 17.95
C LEU A 48 -11.38 25.37 16.79
N SER A 49 -12.70 25.55 16.86
CA SER A 49 -13.45 26.28 15.82
C SER A 49 -13.12 27.78 15.74
N SER A 50 -12.40 28.36 16.71
CA SER A 50 -12.03 29.78 16.70
C SER A 50 -10.61 30.06 16.19
N THR A 51 -9.75 29.03 16.08
CA THR A 51 -8.36 29.17 15.60
C THR A 51 -8.28 29.67 14.15
N ARG A 52 -9.02 29.04 13.24
CA ARG A 52 -8.97 29.26 11.78
C ARG A 52 -7.56 29.16 11.19
N GLU A 53 -6.79 28.20 11.69
CA GLU A 53 -5.39 27.95 11.33
C GLU A 53 -5.21 26.93 10.17
N HIS A 54 -6.31 26.40 9.63
CA HIS A 54 -6.30 25.37 8.58
C HIS A 54 -7.25 25.70 7.40
N PRO A 55 -7.07 26.87 6.75
CA PRO A 55 -7.91 27.27 5.62
C PRO A 55 -7.71 26.33 4.42
N LEU A 56 -8.82 26.00 3.75
CA LEU A 56 -8.81 25.30 2.48
C LEU A 56 -8.33 26.23 1.37
N LEU A 57 -7.71 25.65 0.35
CA LEU A 57 -7.43 26.32 -0.92
C LEU A 57 -8.69 26.45 -1.80
N PRO A 58 -8.65 27.31 -2.83
CA PRO A 58 -9.68 27.37 -3.87
C PRO A 58 -9.98 25.99 -4.50
N LYS A 59 -11.16 25.85 -5.10
CA LYS A 59 -11.50 24.70 -5.94
C LYS A 59 -10.51 24.59 -7.11
N GLN A 60 -9.96 23.40 -7.29
CA GLN A 60 -8.99 23.13 -8.35
C GLN A 60 -9.65 23.18 -9.73
N ARG A 61 -8.93 23.76 -10.70
CA ARG A 61 -9.33 23.83 -12.11
C ARG A 61 -8.35 23.06 -12.99
N ALA A 62 -8.84 22.48 -14.07
CA ALA A 62 -8.06 21.60 -14.94
C ALA A 62 -7.01 22.36 -15.76
N GLU A 63 -7.45 23.38 -16.51
CA GLU A 63 -6.56 24.21 -17.32
C GLU A 63 -6.09 25.44 -16.51
N GLN A 64 -6.89 26.51 -16.45
CA GLN A 64 -6.53 27.76 -15.79
C GLN A 64 -7.02 27.81 -14.33
N PRO A 65 -6.17 28.16 -13.35
CA PRO A 65 -6.62 28.42 -11.97
C PRO A 65 -7.52 29.66 -11.92
N ALA A 66 -8.22 29.87 -10.80
CA ALA A 66 -9.04 31.07 -10.61
C ALA A 66 -8.19 32.36 -10.57
N ARG A 67 -6.94 32.26 -10.08
CA ARG A 67 -6.00 33.37 -9.99
C ARG A 67 -4.56 32.86 -10.17
N TRP A 68 -3.78 33.60 -10.95
CA TRP A 68 -2.35 33.39 -11.09
C TRP A 68 -1.62 34.28 -10.09
N LEU A 69 -0.72 33.69 -9.29
CA LEU A 69 0.10 34.37 -8.31
C LEU A 69 1.51 34.57 -8.87
N HIS A 70 1.97 35.81 -8.89
CA HIS A 70 3.30 36.21 -9.35
C HIS A 70 4.15 36.51 -8.11
N ILE A 71 4.92 35.53 -7.65
CA ILE A 71 5.75 35.67 -6.45
C ILE A 71 7.11 36.24 -6.87
N LYS A 72 7.26 37.57 -6.81
CA LYS A 72 8.46 38.29 -7.21
C LYS A 72 9.44 38.38 -6.05
N LEU A 73 10.51 37.59 -6.13
CA LEU A 73 11.59 37.54 -5.15
C LEU A 73 12.72 38.47 -5.58
N GLN A 74 13.17 39.35 -4.69
CA GLN A 74 14.14 40.41 -5.00
C GLN A 74 15.33 40.43 -4.05
N VAL A 75 16.52 40.68 -4.59
CA VAL A 75 17.75 40.98 -3.86
C VAL A 75 18.10 42.46 -4.07
N LYS A 76 17.99 43.25 -3.01
CA LYS A 76 18.37 44.69 -2.98
C LYS A 76 17.80 45.52 -4.16
N GLU A 77 16.54 45.27 -4.52
CA GLU A 77 15.77 45.92 -5.61
C GLU A 77 16.32 45.74 -7.06
N GLU A 78 17.61 45.49 -7.24
CA GLU A 78 18.25 45.40 -8.56
C GLU A 78 18.11 44.02 -9.22
N THR A 79 18.14 42.92 -8.46
CA THR A 79 18.14 41.55 -9.00
C THR A 79 16.85 40.84 -8.60
N SER A 80 16.10 40.28 -9.56
CA SER A 80 14.82 39.62 -9.24
C SER A 80 14.44 38.45 -10.16
N THR A 81 13.65 37.53 -9.62
CA THR A 81 12.98 36.45 -10.36
C THR A 81 11.54 36.32 -9.87
N THR A 82 10.60 35.99 -10.75
CA THR A 82 9.19 35.85 -10.40
C THR A 82 8.72 34.41 -10.61
N LEU A 83 8.32 33.73 -9.54
CA LEU A 83 7.71 32.39 -9.65
C LEU A 83 6.24 32.53 -10.09
N LEU A 84 5.83 31.73 -11.08
CA LEU A 84 4.47 31.70 -11.62
C LEU A 84 3.70 30.55 -10.96
N MET A 85 2.86 30.89 -9.99
CA MET A 85 2.18 29.93 -9.11
C MET A 85 0.67 29.91 -9.32
N ARG A 86 0.06 28.72 -9.24
CA ARG A 86 -1.40 28.56 -9.17
C ARG A 86 -1.91 28.77 -7.74
N ASP A 87 -3.04 29.45 -7.56
CA ASP A 87 -3.60 29.64 -6.22
C ASP A 87 -4.35 28.41 -5.66
N ASP A 88 -4.86 27.53 -6.52
CA ASP A 88 -5.66 26.35 -6.15
C ASP A 88 -4.85 25.14 -5.63
N ASN A 89 -3.56 25.06 -5.94
CA ASN A 89 -2.69 23.96 -5.52
C ASN A 89 -1.22 24.34 -5.23
N LEU A 90 -0.83 25.61 -5.39
CA LEU A 90 0.53 26.13 -5.21
C LEU A 90 1.59 25.45 -6.11
N TYR A 91 1.22 24.87 -7.25
CA TYR A 91 2.22 24.41 -8.21
C TYR A 91 2.84 25.60 -8.94
N ILE A 92 4.17 25.64 -8.96
CA ILE A 92 4.94 26.51 -9.84
C ILE A 92 4.88 25.92 -11.25
N CYS A 93 4.33 26.69 -12.17
CA CYS A 93 4.24 26.34 -13.59
C CYS A 93 5.40 26.94 -14.40
N GLY A 94 6.18 27.84 -13.80
CA GLY A 94 7.28 28.51 -14.47
C GLY A 94 7.91 29.60 -13.61
N PHE A 95 8.91 30.28 -14.18
CA PHE A 95 9.47 31.50 -13.59
C PHE A 95 9.76 32.54 -14.68
N MET A 96 9.83 33.81 -14.30
CA MET A 96 10.27 34.91 -15.15
C MET A 96 11.64 35.39 -14.66
N ASN A 97 12.60 35.51 -15.58
CA ASN A 97 13.89 36.13 -15.28
C ASN A 97 13.75 37.67 -15.19
N GLN A 98 14.83 38.38 -14.85
CA GLN A 98 14.78 39.84 -14.68
C GLN A 98 14.47 40.60 -15.97
N GLN A 99 14.79 40.03 -17.14
CA GLN A 99 14.47 40.62 -18.44
C GLN A 99 13.00 40.36 -18.85
N GLY A 100 12.18 39.78 -17.97
CA GLY A 100 10.77 39.48 -18.23
C GLY A 100 10.55 38.26 -19.13
N VAL A 101 11.58 37.45 -19.39
CA VAL A 101 11.44 36.23 -20.19
C VAL A 101 10.81 35.14 -19.33
N CYS A 102 9.59 34.75 -19.68
CA CYS A 102 8.88 33.65 -19.03
C CYS A 102 9.43 32.29 -19.48
N TYR A 103 9.69 31.40 -18.53
CA TYR A 103 10.09 30.02 -18.73
C TYR A 103 9.08 29.09 -18.07
N GLU A 104 8.53 28.14 -18.82
CA GLU A 104 7.43 27.26 -18.41
C GLU A 104 7.90 25.82 -18.22
N LEU A 105 7.58 25.23 -17.08
CA LEU A 105 7.94 23.85 -16.73
C LEU A 105 6.99 22.86 -17.43
N LEU A 106 7.55 22.03 -18.30
CA LEU A 106 6.83 20.97 -19.00
C LEU A 106 7.45 19.60 -18.66
N ASP A 107 6.59 18.60 -18.41
CA ASP A 107 7.03 17.24 -18.03
C ASP A 107 7.65 16.46 -19.19
N ASP A 108 7.31 16.79 -20.44
CA ASP A 108 7.88 16.19 -21.65
C ASP A 108 7.73 17.14 -22.87
N TRP A 109 8.36 16.81 -24.00
CA TRP A 109 8.28 17.56 -25.26
C TRP A 109 6.85 17.61 -25.83
N ASP A 110 6.10 16.52 -25.69
CA ASP A 110 4.70 16.40 -26.11
C ASP A 110 3.68 17.05 -25.14
N SER A 111 4.15 17.62 -24.02
CA SER A 111 3.26 18.36 -23.10
C SER A 111 2.83 19.68 -23.72
N GLU A 112 1.56 20.06 -23.53
CA GLU A 112 1.09 21.40 -23.90
C GLU A 112 1.17 22.39 -22.75
N LYS A 113 1.25 23.67 -23.14
CA LYS A 113 1.33 24.79 -22.21
C LYS A 113 0.08 24.86 -21.34
N LEU A 114 0.32 25.18 -20.08
CA LEU A 114 -0.68 25.53 -19.06
C LEU A 114 -0.70 27.04 -18.82
N LEU A 115 0.42 27.74 -19.00
CA LEU A 115 0.45 29.20 -18.95
C LEU A 115 -0.29 29.79 -20.16
N PRO A 116 -1.10 30.84 -19.97
CA PRO A 116 -1.72 31.59 -21.06
C PRO A 116 -0.72 32.04 -22.14
N SER A 117 -1.19 32.10 -23.38
CA SER A 117 -0.38 32.49 -24.56
C SER A 117 0.31 33.84 -24.40
N GLU A 118 -0.31 34.73 -23.63
CA GLU A 118 0.06 36.10 -23.29
C GLU A 118 1.42 36.19 -22.58
N TYR A 119 1.83 35.14 -21.87
CA TYR A 119 3.16 35.05 -21.24
C TYR A 119 4.29 34.84 -22.25
N ASN A 120 3.99 34.48 -23.51
CA ASN A 120 4.97 34.14 -24.55
C ASN A 120 6.09 33.19 -24.06
N SER A 121 5.70 32.20 -23.23
CA SER A 121 6.65 31.37 -22.49
C SER A 121 7.60 30.55 -23.37
N LYS A 122 8.86 30.46 -22.95
CA LYS A 122 9.82 29.46 -23.46
C LYS A 122 9.58 28.12 -22.76
N ARG A 123 9.63 27.02 -23.50
CA ARG A 123 9.45 25.66 -22.96
C ARG A 123 10.73 25.22 -22.20
N LEU A 124 10.60 24.80 -20.94
CA LEU A 124 11.64 24.13 -20.16
C LEU A 124 11.21 22.70 -19.82
N HIS A 125 11.92 21.72 -20.37
CA HIS A 125 11.69 20.29 -20.13
C HIS A 125 12.38 19.82 -18.84
N TRP A 126 12.09 20.53 -17.74
CA TRP A 126 12.52 20.16 -16.38
C TRP A 126 11.40 19.44 -15.60
N GLY A 127 10.17 19.43 -16.12
CA GLY A 127 9.01 18.88 -15.44
C GLY A 127 8.62 19.58 -14.13
N VAL A 128 7.58 19.06 -13.49
CA VAL A 128 6.88 19.70 -12.35
C VAL A 128 7.05 18.96 -11.02
N LYS A 129 7.95 17.98 -10.94
CA LYS A 129 8.24 17.18 -9.72
C LYS A 129 9.69 17.40 -9.31
N TYR A 130 10.01 17.46 -8.01
CA TYR A 130 11.40 17.65 -7.57
C TYR A 130 12.41 16.71 -8.24
N ARG A 131 12.06 15.42 -8.43
CA ARG A 131 12.94 14.46 -9.12
C ARG A 131 13.23 14.82 -10.59
N THR A 132 12.27 15.39 -11.32
CA THR A 132 12.46 15.77 -12.73
C THR A 132 13.16 17.12 -12.82
N ILE A 133 12.79 18.06 -11.94
CA ILE A 133 13.40 19.38 -11.85
C ILE A 133 14.89 19.21 -11.57
N LEU A 134 15.25 18.41 -10.55
CA LEU A 134 16.63 18.11 -10.17
C LEU A 134 17.35 17.11 -11.09
N ASP A 135 16.68 16.55 -12.09
CA ASP A 135 17.23 15.58 -13.06
C ASP A 135 17.81 14.30 -12.40
N VAL A 136 17.04 13.70 -11.48
CA VAL A 136 17.45 12.51 -10.71
C VAL A 136 16.49 11.33 -10.90
N ALA A 137 17.06 10.12 -10.93
CA ALA A 137 16.33 8.88 -11.19
C ALA A 137 15.27 8.51 -10.14
N ASP A 138 15.49 8.88 -8.88
CA ASP A 138 14.70 8.46 -7.72
C ASP A 138 14.48 9.61 -6.71
N ASN A 139 13.50 9.41 -5.83
CA ASN A 139 13.14 10.41 -4.82
C ASN A 139 14.17 10.53 -3.70
N GLU A 140 14.95 9.47 -3.41
CA GLU A 140 15.97 9.50 -2.34
C GLU A 140 17.10 10.48 -2.66
N LYS A 141 17.56 10.49 -3.92
CA LYS A 141 18.51 11.50 -4.42
C LYS A 141 17.94 12.92 -4.38
N ALA A 142 16.66 13.09 -4.73
CA ALA A 142 16.00 14.39 -4.62
C ALA A 142 15.96 14.86 -3.16
N VAL A 143 15.57 13.99 -2.23
CA VAL A 143 15.57 14.24 -0.78
C VAL A 143 16.97 14.58 -0.27
N LYS A 144 18.02 13.88 -0.74
CA LYS A 144 19.41 14.18 -0.36
C LYS A 144 19.87 15.57 -0.85
N ILE A 145 19.52 15.96 -2.07
CA ILE A 145 19.84 17.29 -2.62
C ILE A 145 19.08 18.37 -1.83
N LEU A 146 17.77 18.22 -1.63
CA LEU A 146 16.96 19.18 -0.86
C LEU A 146 17.43 19.29 0.60
N GLY A 147 17.78 18.17 1.24
CA GLY A 147 18.35 18.16 2.59
C GLY A 147 19.75 18.77 2.70
N SER A 148 20.48 18.93 1.59
CA SER A 148 21.74 19.69 1.56
C SER A 148 21.54 21.20 1.47
N ILE A 149 20.37 21.67 1.02
CA ILE A 149 20.02 23.10 1.05
C ILE A 149 19.96 23.58 2.51
N GLY A 150 19.35 22.78 3.40
CA GLY A 150 19.34 23.00 4.85
C GLY A 150 20.67 22.73 5.58
N GLN A 151 21.81 22.76 4.87
CA GLN A 151 23.16 22.81 5.47
C GLN A 151 23.86 24.14 5.12
N LEU A 152 23.20 24.98 4.31
CA LEU A 152 23.66 26.31 3.94
C LEU A 152 22.86 27.32 4.77
N ASP A 153 23.46 28.49 4.99
CA ASP A 153 22.72 29.69 5.40
C ASP A 153 21.57 29.92 4.40
N ILE A 154 20.33 29.81 4.89
CA ILE A 154 19.10 29.78 4.09
C ILE A 154 18.89 31.09 3.35
N ARG A 155 19.12 32.21 4.05
CA ARG A 155 19.04 33.55 3.46
C ARG A 155 20.05 33.69 2.32
N ASN A 156 21.30 33.27 2.53
CA ASN A 156 22.32 33.28 1.48
C ASN A 156 21.98 32.34 0.32
N PHE A 157 21.44 31.15 0.58
CA PHE A 157 20.93 30.27 -0.47
C PHE A 157 19.84 30.97 -1.30
N MET A 158 18.86 31.62 -0.66
CA MET A 158 17.77 32.28 -1.37
C MET A 158 18.28 33.45 -2.22
N VAL A 159 19.22 34.25 -1.71
CA VAL A 159 19.90 35.32 -2.47
C VAL A 159 20.62 34.76 -3.71
N ILE A 160 21.37 33.67 -3.57
CA ILE A 160 22.07 33.01 -4.67
C ILE A 160 21.08 32.43 -5.68
N ALA A 161 20.04 31.73 -5.21
CA ALA A 161 19.04 31.10 -6.06
C ALA A 161 18.23 32.12 -6.89
N VAL A 162 17.83 33.24 -6.28
CA VAL A 162 17.21 34.37 -7.00
C VAL A 162 18.18 34.91 -8.04
N SER A 163 19.44 35.16 -7.68
CA SER A 163 20.46 35.69 -8.60
C SER A 163 20.69 34.77 -9.81
N VAL A 164 20.74 33.44 -9.61
CA VAL A 164 20.89 32.45 -10.68
C VAL A 164 19.69 32.45 -11.63
N LEU A 165 18.45 32.44 -11.12
CA LEU A 165 17.26 32.45 -11.99
C LEU A 165 17.01 33.81 -12.64
N SER A 166 17.45 34.90 -12.01
CA SER A 166 17.35 36.27 -12.51
C SER A 166 18.16 36.48 -13.79
N HIS A 167 19.32 35.82 -13.91
CA HIS A 167 20.20 35.86 -15.09
C HIS A 167 19.98 34.71 -16.10
N TYR A 168 19.13 33.74 -15.79
CA TYR A 168 18.91 32.57 -16.65
C TYR A 168 18.47 32.97 -18.08
N PRO A 169 19.09 32.44 -19.16
CA PRO A 169 19.87 31.21 -19.22
C PRO A 169 21.39 31.43 -19.10
N GLU A 170 21.84 32.66 -18.88
CA GLU A 170 23.25 32.99 -18.76
C GLU A 170 23.79 32.47 -17.41
N CYS A 171 25.00 31.92 -17.41
CA CYS A 171 25.60 31.43 -16.19
C CYS A 171 26.04 32.61 -15.32
N TRP A 172 25.44 32.77 -14.14
CA TRP A 172 26.03 33.59 -13.09
C TRP A 172 27.26 32.85 -12.54
N THR A 173 28.43 33.23 -13.05
CA THR A 173 29.68 32.43 -12.97
C THR A 173 30.22 32.25 -11.57
N ASP A 174 29.86 33.12 -10.64
CA ASP A 174 30.62 33.31 -9.40
C ASP A 174 30.22 32.36 -8.27
N CYS A 175 29.08 31.66 -8.40
CA CYS A 175 28.55 30.77 -7.35
C CYS A 175 28.47 29.28 -7.73
N GLY A 176 28.54 28.93 -9.02
CA GLY A 176 28.46 27.55 -9.51
C GLY A 176 27.14 26.80 -9.24
N MET A 177 26.10 27.45 -8.69
CA MET A 177 24.83 26.79 -8.36
C MET A 177 24.03 26.44 -9.63
N ASN A 178 23.55 25.19 -9.69
CA ASN A 178 22.70 24.73 -10.79
C ASN A 178 21.31 25.41 -10.75
N PRO A 179 20.82 26.03 -11.84
CA PRO A 179 19.49 26.65 -11.92
C PRO A 179 18.32 25.72 -11.51
N ARG A 180 18.44 24.42 -11.77
CA ARG A 180 17.46 23.41 -11.33
C ARG A 180 17.39 23.28 -9.80
N VAL A 181 18.55 23.37 -9.12
CA VAL A 181 18.65 23.34 -7.65
C VAL A 181 18.15 24.66 -7.06
N ALA A 182 18.49 25.79 -7.68
CA ALA A 182 17.96 27.10 -7.32
C ALA A 182 16.42 27.10 -7.34
N LEU A 183 15.81 26.69 -8.45
CA LEU A 183 14.35 26.62 -8.57
C LEU A 183 13.73 25.64 -7.56
N ALA A 184 14.29 24.44 -7.40
CA ALA A 184 13.81 23.46 -6.42
C ALA A 184 13.85 23.99 -4.98
N GLY A 185 14.92 24.70 -4.60
CA GLY A 185 15.04 25.32 -3.28
C GLY A 185 14.06 26.47 -3.07
N LEU A 186 13.80 27.29 -4.09
CA LEU A 186 12.78 28.35 -4.00
C LEU A 186 11.36 27.77 -3.91
N ILE A 187 11.05 26.67 -4.59
CA ILE A 187 9.76 25.95 -4.41
C ILE A 187 9.65 25.45 -2.97
N LEU A 188 10.72 24.89 -2.39
CA LEU A 188 10.74 24.44 -1.00
C LEU A 188 10.45 25.59 -0.02
N MET A 189 11.18 26.71 -0.16
CA MET A 189 11.10 27.86 0.75
C MET A 189 9.83 28.71 0.61
N VAL A 190 9.17 28.69 -0.55
CA VAL A 190 7.93 29.46 -0.79
C VAL A 190 6.70 28.55 -0.69
N CYS A 191 6.65 27.47 -1.47
CA CYS A 191 5.43 26.66 -1.60
C CYS A 191 5.25 25.71 -0.42
N GLU A 192 6.30 25.00 0.00
CA GLU A 192 6.15 24.03 1.09
C GLU A 192 6.03 24.72 2.46
N CYS A 193 6.75 25.83 2.68
CA CYS A 193 6.50 26.71 3.84
C CYS A 193 5.07 27.29 3.85
N ALA A 194 4.50 27.65 2.70
CA ALA A 194 3.12 28.13 2.65
C ALA A 194 2.15 27.02 3.05
N ARG A 195 2.35 25.79 2.52
CA ARG A 195 1.53 24.61 2.81
C ARG A 195 1.67 24.08 4.24
N MET A 196 2.86 24.12 4.82
CA MET A 196 3.21 23.27 5.98
C MET A 196 3.87 24.05 7.12
N ASN A 197 3.42 23.78 8.35
CA ASN A 197 3.97 24.41 9.56
C ASN A 197 5.40 23.95 9.82
N ALA A 198 5.66 22.64 9.86
CA ALA A 198 6.99 22.10 10.14
C ALA A 198 8.10 22.61 9.20
N PHE A 199 7.78 22.95 7.95
CA PHE A 199 8.72 23.55 7.00
C PHE A 199 8.91 25.04 7.22
N TYR A 200 7.82 25.76 7.51
CA TYR A 200 7.86 27.17 7.87
C TYR A 200 8.65 27.39 9.17
N ASP A 201 8.30 26.67 10.24
CA ASP A 201 8.95 26.77 11.56
C ASP A 201 10.46 26.49 11.42
N SER A 202 10.82 25.37 10.79
CA SER A 202 12.23 24.99 10.64
C SER A 202 13.03 25.98 9.78
N ILE A 203 12.43 26.57 8.73
CA ILE A 203 13.10 27.55 7.85
C ILE A 203 13.21 28.94 8.50
N ALA A 204 12.24 29.33 9.33
CA ALA A 204 12.33 30.54 10.16
C ALA A 204 13.44 30.38 11.22
N ASP A 205 13.37 29.32 12.04
CA ASP A 205 14.34 29.03 13.11
C ASP A 205 15.80 29.06 12.65
N LYS A 206 16.06 28.66 11.40
CA LYS A 206 17.42 28.57 10.81
C LYS A 206 17.72 29.62 9.76
N TRP A 207 16.95 30.71 9.68
CA TRP A 207 17.05 31.67 8.56
C TRP A 207 18.47 32.20 8.31
N SER A 208 19.26 32.35 9.38
CA SER A 208 20.66 32.83 9.33
C SER A 208 21.66 31.82 9.94
N GLU A 209 21.29 30.55 10.10
CA GLU A 209 22.15 29.50 10.67
C GLU A 209 22.61 28.50 9.59
N SER A 210 23.85 28.03 9.69
CA SER A 210 24.44 27.05 8.76
C SER A 210 24.41 25.62 9.30
N ASP A 211 23.30 25.23 9.92
CA ASP A 211 23.22 24.02 10.75
C ASP A 211 22.20 23.02 10.21
N LYS A 212 22.58 21.74 10.07
CA LYS A 212 21.78 20.70 9.39
C LYS A 212 20.31 20.70 9.84
N MET A 213 19.39 20.96 8.91
CA MET A 213 17.95 20.84 9.12
C MET A 213 17.49 19.38 9.09
N ASP A 214 16.57 19.01 9.99
CA ASP A 214 15.85 17.72 9.93
C ASP A 214 14.51 17.90 9.20
N LEU A 215 14.59 18.26 7.92
CA LEU A 215 13.40 18.44 7.08
C LEU A 215 12.72 17.10 6.81
N ARG A 216 11.51 16.91 7.33
CA ARG A 216 10.65 15.75 7.05
C ARG A 216 10.04 15.83 5.66
N LEU A 217 10.88 15.69 4.64
CA LEU A 217 10.47 15.72 3.22
C LEU A 217 9.43 14.65 2.87
N ASP A 218 9.36 13.55 3.64
CA ASP A 218 8.25 12.57 3.59
C ASP A 218 6.87 13.19 3.79
N ASP A 219 6.74 14.23 4.62
CA ASP A 219 5.45 14.87 4.88
C ASP A 219 5.02 15.76 3.67
N VAL A 220 5.96 16.30 2.87
CA VAL A 220 5.66 16.98 1.59
C VAL A 220 5.01 16.02 0.60
N TRP A 221 5.58 14.81 0.47
CA TRP A 221 5.04 13.78 -0.42
C TRP A 221 3.65 13.28 0.01
N LYS A 222 3.29 13.47 1.29
CA LYS A 222 2.00 13.12 1.89
C LYS A 222 1.01 14.29 2.00
N TYR A 223 1.37 15.50 1.54
CA TYR A 223 0.53 16.69 1.65
C TYR A 223 -0.92 16.49 1.14
N VAL A 224 -1.07 15.82 -0.01
CA VAL A 224 -2.39 15.50 -0.61
C VAL A 224 -3.18 14.52 0.25
N GLU A 225 -2.52 13.48 0.75
CA GLU A 225 -3.11 12.42 1.59
C GLU A 225 -3.58 13.01 2.94
N MET A 226 -2.70 13.77 3.61
CA MET A 226 -3.01 14.44 4.87
C MET A 226 -4.14 15.46 4.71
N SER A 227 -4.13 16.26 3.64
CA SER A 227 -5.22 17.20 3.31
C SER A 227 -6.55 16.48 3.13
N TYR A 228 -6.56 15.36 2.40
CA TYR A 228 -7.75 14.53 2.26
C TYR A 228 -8.23 13.96 3.60
N GLY A 229 -7.32 13.47 4.45
CA GLY A 229 -7.66 12.97 5.79
C GLY A 229 -8.35 14.03 6.65
N LEU A 230 -7.85 15.27 6.63
CA LEU A 230 -8.48 16.41 7.32
C LEU A 230 -9.90 16.70 6.79
N ARG A 231 -10.08 16.73 5.47
CA ARG A 231 -11.40 16.95 4.84
C ARG A 231 -12.38 15.82 5.13
N LYS A 232 -11.92 14.57 5.11
CA LYS A 232 -12.72 13.38 5.44
C LYS A 232 -13.19 13.44 6.90
N TRP A 233 -12.29 13.76 7.83
CA TRP A 233 -12.60 13.95 9.24
C TRP A 233 -13.66 15.05 9.45
N LYS A 234 -13.51 16.23 8.81
CA LYS A 234 -14.54 17.28 8.80
C LYS A 234 -15.88 16.78 8.24
N SER A 235 -15.88 16.11 7.09
CA SER A 235 -17.11 15.61 6.44
C SER A 235 -17.89 14.59 7.27
N ARG A 236 -17.23 13.96 8.25
CA ARG A 236 -17.81 13.01 9.21
C ARG A 236 -18.16 13.67 10.55
N ASN A 237 -18.34 14.99 10.58
CA ASN A 237 -18.56 15.80 11.79
C ASN A 237 -17.54 15.48 12.90
N TYR A 238 -16.27 15.28 12.52
CA TYR A 238 -15.13 15.09 13.43
C TYR A 238 -15.17 13.79 14.26
N THR A 239 -16.02 12.82 13.92
CA THR A 239 -16.27 11.60 14.71
C THR A 239 -15.22 10.48 14.57
N GLU A 240 -14.23 10.59 13.69
CA GLU A 240 -13.17 9.58 13.56
C GLU A 240 -12.16 9.68 14.71
N VAL A 241 -11.88 8.55 15.38
CA VAL A 241 -10.94 8.43 16.51
C VAL A 241 -9.84 7.42 16.15
N PRO A 242 -8.55 7.74 16.38
CA PRO A 242 -8.03 9.02 16.87
C PRO A 242 -8.15 10.14 15.84
N ALA A 243 -8.34 11.38 16.31
CA ALA A 243 -8.35 12.56 15.46
C ALA A 243 -7.00 12.71 14.71
N PRO A 244 -6.97 13.31 13.51
CA PRO A 244 -5.78 13.41 12.66
C PRO A 244 -4.78 14.49 13.14
N LEU A 245 -4.38 14.43 14.40
CA LEU A 245 -3.50 15.41 15.08
C LEU A 245 -2.15 15.60 14.38
N ARG A 246 -1.61 14.56 13.72
CA ARG A 246 -0.38 14.70 12.90
C ARG A 246 -0.61 15.63 11.71
N SER A 247 -1.72 15.44 10.99
CA SER A 247 -2.05 16.24 9.80
C SER A 247 -2.34 17.70 10.16
N LEU A 248 -3.07 17.94 11.27
CA LEU A 248 -3.30 19.29 11.81
C LEU A 248 -1.97 19.97 12.17
N LYS A 249 -1.08 19.29 12.90
CA LYS A 249 0.24 19.86 13.23
C LYS A 249 1.12 20.12 12.00
N ALA A 250 1.00 19.30 10.95
CA ALA A 250 1.87 19.40 9.77
C ALA A 250 1.43 20.44 8.74
N ILE A 251 0.11 20.62 8.53
CA ILE A 251 -0.44 21.43 7.42
C ILE A 251 -1.02 22.75 7.92
N TYR A 252 -0.75 23.83 7.19
CA TYR A 252 -1.46 25.10 7.28
C TYR A 252 -2.52 25.20 6.17
N LEU A 253 -2.11 25.39 4.91
CA LEU A 253 -3.03 25.48 3.77
C LEU A 253 -3.48 24.08 3.32
N VAL A 254 -4.77 23.78 3.45
CA VAL A 254 -5.31 22.44 3.18
C VAL A 254 -5.77 22.31 1.73
N LEU A 255 -5.27 21.29 1.02
CA LEU A 255 -5.65 21.08 -0.39
C LEU A 255 -7.12 20.73 -0.50
N ASN A 256 -7.84 21.46 -1.36
CA ASN A 256 -9.25 21.23 -1.66
C ASN A 256 -9.43 20.06 -2.66
N SER A 257 -8.81 18.91 -2.43
CA SER A 257 -8.98 17.71 -3.26
C SER A 257 -10.17 16.88 -2.77
N ARG A 258 -11.11 16.53 -3.66
CA ARG A 258 -12.08 15.45 -3.41
C ARG A 258 -11.60 14.19 -4.10
N LEU A 259 -11.31 13.14 -3.32
CA LEU A 259 -11.32 11.77 -3.85
C LEU A 259 -12.78 11.36 -4.10
N PRO A 260 -13.06 10.55 -5.13
CA PRO A 260 -14.35 9.87 -5.24
C PRO A 260 -14.64 9.11 -3.94
N LEU A 261 -15.77 9.42 -3.33
CA LEU A 261 -16.23 8.77 -2.10
C LEU A 261 -16.56 7.28 -2.38
N GLY A 262 -16.71 6.46 -1.32
CA GLY A 262 -17.53 5.26 -1.45
C GLY A 262 -16.88 3.87 -1.37
N LEU A 263 -15.79 3.67 -0.61
CA LEU A 263 -15.48 2.32 -0.10
C LEU A 263 -15.29 2.34 1.42
N GLY A 264 -16.24 1.72 2.13
CA GLY A 264 -16.21 1.49 3.58
C GLY A 264 -15.34 0.28 3.95
N GLY A 265 -14.09 0.28 3.51
CA GLY A 265 -13.10 -0.77 3.78
C GLY A 265 -11.69 -0.21 3.80
N GLU A 266 -10.74 -1.03 4.26
CA GLU A 266 -9.31 -0.69 4.40
C GLU A 266 -8.64 -0.43 3.04
N TYR A 267 -8.76 0.80 2.53
CA TYR A 267 -7.93 1.30 1.44
C TYR A 267 -6.89 2.26 2.01
N GLY A 268 -5.63 1.84 1.94
CA GLY A 268 -4.50 2.58 2.50
C GLY A 268 -4.21 3.90 1.79
N SER A 269 -3.26 4.63 2.38
CA SER A 269 -2.66 5.92 1.98
C SER A 269 -2.23 6.10 0.52
N ASN A 270 -2.32 5.05 -0.31
CA ASN A 270 -1.76 4.97 -1.66
C ASN A 270 -2.80 5.01 -2.81
N SER A 271 -4.08 5.29 -2.54
CA SER A 271 -5.12 5.38 -3.58
C SER A 271 -4.80 6.45 -4.65
N ARG A 272 -4.94 6.10 -5.93
CA ARG A 272 -4.64 7.00 -7.07
C ARG A 272 -5.83 7.11 -8.02
N PRO A 273 -6.64 8.18 -7.91
CA PRO A 273 -7.78 8.38 -8.79
C PRO A 273 -7.29 8.81 -10.17
N ARG A 274 -7.84 8.18 -11.22
CA ARG A 274 -7.44 8.42 -12.61
C ARG A 274 -8.63 8.40 -13.55
N VAL A 275 -8.44 9.00 -14.72
CA VAL A 275 -9.38 8.95 -15.84
C VAL A 275 -8.79 8.12 -16.96
N GLU A 276 -9.59 7.24 -17.54
CA GLU A 276 -9.25 6.53 -18.77
C GLU A 276 -10.22 6.95 -19.89
N LEU A 277 -9.67 7.38 -21.02
CA LEU A 277 -10.43 7.76 -22.22
C LEU A 277 -10.59 6.53 -23.12
N LEU A 278 -11.83 6.07 -23.26
CA LEU A 278 -12.15 4.80 -23.92
C LEU A 278 -12.26 4.98 -25.44
N THR A 279 -13.19 5.84 -25.84
CA THR A 279 -13.50 6.15 -27.23
C THR A 279 -13.80 7.63 -27.35
N MET A 280 -13.43 8.22 -28.49
CA MET A 280 -13.84 9.57 -28.84
C MET A 280 -14.22 9.60 -30.31
N ARG A 281 -15.34 10.25 -30.62
CA ARG A 281 -15.89 10.38 -31.97
C ARG A 281 -16.06 11.86 -32.23
N ALA A 282 -15.64 12.35 -33.39
CA ALA A 282 -15.75 13.76 -33.69
C ALA A 282 -15.92 14.05 -35.19
N ASP A 283 -16.54 15.19 -35.49
CA ASP A 283 -16.81 15.71 -36.83
C ASP A 283 -15.80 16.79 -37.26
N LEU A 284 -14.52 16.61 -36.89
CA LEU A 284 -13.47 17.61 -37.12
C LEU A 284 -13.00 17.66 -38.58
N GLY A 285 -13.38 18.73 -39.30
CA GLY A 285 -12.97 18.99 -40.70
C GLY A 285 -11.64 19.75 -40.88
N VAL A 286 -11.15 20.45 -39.87
CA VAL A 286 -9.99 21.36 -39.97
C VAL A 286 -8.66 20.61 -39.72
N VAL A 287 -7.72 20.70 -40.66
CA VAL A 287 -6.37 20.13 -40.51
C VAL A 287 -5.58 20.93 -39.47
N GLY A 288 -4.82 20.23 -38.64
CA GLY A 288 -4.07 20.79 -37.53
C GLY A 288 -4.87 20.91 -36.22
N THR A 289 -6.18 20.65 -36.21
CA THR A 289 -6.97 20.61 -34.97
C THR A 289 -6.39 19.60 -33.99
N LYS A 290 -6.10 20.06 -32.78
CA LYS A 290 -5.63 19.25 -31.65
C LYS A 290 -6.77 18.99 -30.69
N ILE A 291 -6.74 17.83 -30.03
CA ILE A 291 -7.53 17.60 -28.81
C ILE A 291 -6.54 17.42 -27.67
N ILE A 292 -6.69 18.24 -26.64
CA ILE A 292 -5.78 18.39 -25.52
C ILE A 292 -6.55 18.04 -24.23
N VAL A 293 -5.90 17.29 -23.33
CA VAL A 293 -6.45 17.00 -21.99
C VAL A 293 -5.60 17.70 -20.94
N TYR A 294 -6.27 18.41 -20.03
CA TYR A 294 -5.67 19.07 -18.88
C TYR A 294 -6.10 18.39 -17.58
N ASP A 295 -5.19 18.24 -16.60
CA ASP A 295 -5.42 17.55 -15.32
C ASP A 295 -5.03 18.37 -14.07
N GLY A 296 -4.94 19.69 -14.21
CA GLY A 296 -4.44 20.61 -13.17
C GLY A 296 -2.92 20.60 -12.98
N LYS A 297 -2.18 19.71 -13.67
CA LYS A 297 -0.71 19.57 -13.61
C LYS A 297 -0.03 19.72 -14.96
N ARG A 298 -0.67 19.28 -16.04
CA ARG A 298 -0.12 19.30 -17.42
C ARG A 298 -1.24 19.40 -18.46
N GLY A 299 -0.90 19.85 -19.66
CA GLY A 299 -1.67 19.57 -20.89
C GLY A 299 -1.04 18.39 -21.66
N GLN A 300 -1.86 17.52 -22.26
CA GLN A 300 -1.42 16.42 -23.14
C GLN A 300 -2.20 16.41 -24.45
N VAL A 301 -1.53 16.41 -25.60
CA VAL A 301 -2.21 16.20 -26.90
C VAL A 301 -2.59 14.73 -27.03
N ILE A 302 -3.89 14.44 -27.12
CA ILE A 302 -4.41 13.08 -27.30
C ILE A 302 -4.82 12.77 -28.74
N TYR A 303 -4.90 13.79 -29.60
CA TYR A 303 -5.19 13.66 -31.03
C TYR A 303 -4.70 14.90 -31.80
N THR A 304 -4.33 14.71 -33.08
CA THR A 304 -4.11 15.81 -34.03
C THR A 304 -4.63 15.41 -35.40
N LYS A 305 -5.50 16.24 -36.00
CA LYS A 305 -6.02 16.03 -37.36
C LYS A 305 -4.91 16.32 -38.38
N ARG A 306 -4.44 15.29 -39.09
CA ARG A 306 -3.33 15.41 -40.07
C ARG A 306 -3.78 15.55 -41.53
N GLU A 307 -4.96 15.03 -41.86
CA GLU A 307 -5.45 14.93 -43.23
C GLU A 307 -6.79 15.65 -43.38
N GLN A 308 -7.01 16.25 -44.55
CA GLN A 308 -8.27 16.92 -44.88
C GLN A 308 -9.32 15.87 -45.25
N GLY A 309 -10.45 15.87 -44.55
CA GLY A 309 -11.49 14.85 -44.71
C GLY A 309 -12.89 15.47 -44.68
N LYS A 310 -13.90 14.67 -45.05
CA LYS A 310 -15.30 15.08 -44.92
C LYS A 310 -15.64 15.32 -43.45
N GLN A 311 -16.56 16.26 -43.22
CA GLN A 311 -17.05 16.64 -41.90
C GLN A 311 -18.15 15.65 -41.47
N GLU A 312 -17.73 14.43 -41.15
CA GLU A 312 -18.58 13.31 -40.72
C GLU A 312 -18.12 12.83 -39.33
N MET A 313 -19.05 12.31 -38.53
CA MET A 313 -18.78 11.85 -37.16
C MET A 313 -18.01 10.52 -37.16
N VAL A 314 -16.70 10.57 -36.95
CA VAL A 314 -15.80 9.42 -37.09
C VAL A 314 -15.11 9.06 -35.77
N ASP A 315 -14.98 7.76 -35.50
CA ASP A 315 -14.21 7.22 -34.38
C ASP A 315 -12.71 7.59 -34.51
N LEU A 316 -12.21 8.38 -33.57
CA LEU A 316 -10.82 8.82 -33.54
C LEU A 316 -9.91 7.73 -32.94
N VAL A 317 -8.79 7.47 -33.60
CA VAL A 317 -7.68 6.70 -33.01
C VAL A 317 -6.81 7.67 -32.21
N LEU A 318 -6.89 7.59 -30.88
CA LEU A 318 -6.18 8.49 -29.98
C LEU A 318 -4.68 8.20 -29.97
N THR A 319 -3.89 9.26 -30.06
CA THR A 319 -2.42 9.22 -29.97
C THR A 319 -1.90 9.39 -28.55
N GLY A 320 -2.79 9.62 -27.58
CA GLY A 320 -2.48 9.77 -26.16
C GLY A 320 -3.70 9.44 -25.29
N PRO A 321 -3.64 9.72 -23.97
CA PRO A 321 -2.52 10.38 -23.28
C PRO A 321 -1.25 9.53 -23.20
N ASN A 322 -0.10 10.21 -23.05
CA ASN A 322 1.21 9.58 -22.87
C ASN A 322 1.50 9.25 -21.40
N ILE A 323 0.75 9.85 -20.46
CA ILE A 323 0.81 9.64 -19.01
C ILE A 323 -0.64 9.63 -18.47
N GLY A 324 -0.97 8.74 -17.53
CA GLY A 324 -2.34 8.57 -17.06
C GLY A 324 -2.93 9.83 -16.43
N ILE A 325 -4.12 10.25 -16.89
CA ILE A 325 -4.82 11.48 -16.46
C ILE A 325 -5.18 11.37 -14.97
N SER A 326 -4.84 12.40 -14.17
CA SER A 326 -5.16 12.44 -12.74
C SER A 326 -6.61 12.89 -12.50
N ALA A 327 -7.30 12.25 -11.54
CA ALA A 327 -8.60 12.68 -11.02
C ALA A 327 -8.51 13.10 -9.54
N LEU A 328 -7.39 13.69 -9.12
CA LEU A 328 -7.21 14.33 -7.80
C LEU A 328 -7.83 15.75 -7.73
N GLY A 329 -8.11 16.32 -8.89
CA GLY A 329 -8.83 17.56 -9.12
C GLY A 329 -9.67 17.42 -10.39
N CYS A 330 -10.18 18.54 -10.90
CA CYS A 330 -10.89 18.58 -12.18
C CYS A 330 -9.96 18.21 -13.34
N PHE A 331 -10.52 17.66 -14.42
CA PHE A 331 -9.84 17.48 -15.70
C PHE A 331 -10.67 18.11 -16.83
N ALA A 332 -10.03 18.59 -17.89
CA ALA A 332 -10.71 19.23 -19.02
C ALA A 332 -10.26 18.65 -20.35
N ILE A 333 -11.16 18.70 -21.32
CA ILE A 333 -10.91 18.34 -22.71
C ILE A 333 -11.13 19.60 -23.56
N LYS A 334 -10.08 20.01 -24.25
CA LYS A 334 -10.07 21.19 -25.13
C LYS A 334 -9.81 20.76 -26.56
N VAL A 335 -10.62 21.26 -27.49
CA VAL A 335 -10.41 21.13 -28.92
C VAL A 335 -9.87 22.46 -29.44
N ASP A 336 -8.56 22.48 -29.70
CA ASP A 336 -7.86 23.63 -30.24
C ASP A 336 -7.88 23.56 -31.77
N ILE A 337 -8.47 24.56 -32.42
CA ILE A 337 -8.67 24.62 -33.86
C ILE A 337 -7.77 25.73 -34.42
N PRO A 338 -6.77 25.42 -35.26
CA PRO A 338 -5.91 26.43 -35.89
C PRO A 338 -6.74 27.52 -36.55
N GLY A 339 -6.44 28.76 -36.19
CA GLY A 339 -7.39 29.86 -36.34
C GLY A 339 -7.81 30.14 -37.78
N THR A 340 -9.11 30.39 -37.96
CA THR A 340 -9.61 31.34 -38.95
C THR A 340 -9.18 32.75 -38.54
N ALA A 341 -7.89 33.05 -38.70
CA ALA A 341 -7.30 34.35 -38.45
C ALA A 341 -7.66 35.35 -39.57
N THR A 342 -8.94 35.64 -39.74
CA THR A 342 -9.42 36.77 -40.54
C THR A 342 -9.79 37.94 -39.62
N ALA A 343 -8.76 38.62 -39.12
CA ALA A 343 -8.89 40.03 -38.79
C ALA A 343 -9.29 40.77 -40.08
N GLY A 344 -10.57 41.11 -40.25
CA GLY A 344 -11.02 41.95 -41.38
C GLY A 344 -12.40 41.68 -41.98
N SER A 345 -13.12 40.60 -41.64
CA SER A 345 -14.47 40.37 -42.20
C SER A 345 -15.56 40.22 -41.12
N SER A 346 -16.35 41.27 -40.97
CA SER A 346 -17.56 41.32 -40.14
C SER A 346 -18.71 40.47 -40.75
N ARG A 347 -18.65 39.15 -40.61
CA ARG A 347 -19.79 38.24 -40.81
C ARG A 347 -19.58 36.86 -40.15
N GLY A 348 -20.32 36.62 -39.07
CA GLY A 348 -20.73 35.26 -38.64
C GLY A 348 -19.72 34.40 -37.86
N ASP A 349 -19.84 34.44 -36.52
CA ASP A 349 -19.67 33.28 -35.62
C ASP A 349 -18.47 32.34 -35.87
N ALA A 350 -17.26 32.89 -35.89
CA ALA A 350 -16.04 32.11 -35.71
C ALA A 350 -15.94 31.66 -34.23
N GLY A 351 -16.75 30.67 -33.85
CA GLY A 351 -16.87 30.20 -32.48
C GLY A 351 -15.53 29.80 -31.86
N GLY A 352 -15.37 30.05 -30.56
CA GLY A 352 -14.17 29.73 -29.80
C GLY A 352 -13.84 28.23 -29.71
N PRO A 353 -12.71 27.87 -29.05
CA PRO A 353 -12.35 26.47 -28.83
C PRO A 353 -13.49 25.73 -28.10
N ILE A 354 -13.65 24.45 -28.41
CA ILE A 354 -14.59 23.60 -27.68
C ILE A 354 -13.89 23.22 -26.36
N GLU A 355 -14.45 23.55 -25.22
CA GLU A 355 -13.88 23.24 -23.91
C GLU A 355 -14.95 22.65 -22.99
N TRP A 356 -14.61 21.57 -22.31
CA TRP A 356 -15.43 20.99 -21.24
C TRP A 356 -14.54 20.55 -20.08
N GLU A 357 -14.97 20.87 -18.87
CA GLU A 357 -14.32 20.48 -17.62
C GLU A 357 -15.22 19.53 -16.83
N TRP A 358 -14.64 18.46 -16.33
CA TRP A 358 -15.24 17.56 -15.35
C TRP A 358 -15.02 18.11 -13.95
N ASP A 359 -16.11 18.44 -13.25
CA ASP A 359 -16.09 18.97 -11.89
C ASP A 359 -16.01 17.83 -10.86
N CYS A 360 -14.89 17.74 -10.12
CA CYS A 360 -14.72 16.75 -9.05
C CYS A 360 -15.47 17.10 -7.75
N TYR A 361 -16.11 18.27 -7.70
CA TYR A 361 -16.94 18.74 -6.60
C TYR A 361 -18.45 18.47 -6.81
N ASP A 362 -18.89 18.13 -8.03
CA ASP A 362 -20.28 17.80 -8.33
C ASP A 362 -20.64 16.36 -7.87
N PRO A 363 -21.55 16.18 -6.89
CA PRO A 363 -22.01 14.86 -6.46
C PRO A 363 -22.72 14.03 -7.54
N ALA A 364 -23.20 14.63 -8.63
CA ALA A 364 -23.85 13.92 -9.74
C ALA A 364 -22.83 13.24 -10.68
N GLU A 365 -21.62 13.81 -10.79
CA GLU A 365 -20.52 13.31 -11.61
C GLU A 365 -19.61 12.32 -10.88
N VAL A 366 -19.58 12.38 -9.54
CA VAL A 366 -18.72 11.56 -8.67
C VAL A 366 -19.50 10.37 -8.09
N GLY A 367 -19.02 9.14 -8.31
CA GLY A 367 -19.66 7.93 -7.77
C GLY A 367 -18.69 6.84 -7.32
N ASP A 368 -19.17 6.00 -6.40
CA ASP A 368 -18.44 4.97 -5.65
C ASP A 368 -17.78 3.85 -6.47
N LYS A 369 -18.11 3.75 -7.76
CA LYS A 369 -17.64 2.66 -8.65
C LYS A 369 -17.16 3.26 -9.98
N PRO A 370 -16.19 2.62 -10.65
CA PRO A 370 -15.81 3.01 -12.01
C PRO A 370 -17.03 3.02 -12.93
N LYS A 371 -17.49 4.21 -13.28
CA LYS A 371 -18.65 4.45 -14.14
C LYS A 371 -18.13 4.95 -15.48
N THR A 372 -18.50 4.26 -16.57
CA THR A 372 -18.25 4.81 -17.91
C THR A 372 -19.37 5.78 -18.27
N VAL A 373 -18.98 6.97 -18.72
CA VAL A 373 -19.85 8.09 -19.08
C VAL A 373 -19.55 8.45 -20.52
N THR A 374 -20.58 8.55 -21.35
CA THR A 374 -20.48 9.15 -22.69
C THR A 374 -21.10 10.54 -22.64
N ARG A 375 -20.35 11.54 -23.08
CA ARG A 375 -20.76 12.95 -23.11
C ARG A 375 -20.52 13.50 -24.51
N THR A 376 -21.50 14.23 -25.05
CA THR A 376 -21.28 15.07 -26.24
C THR A 376 -20.89 16.46 -25.79
N ILE A 377 -19.78 16.97 -26.32
CA ILE A 377 -19.27 18.32 -26.12
C ILE A 377 -19.43 19.07 -27.44
N SER A 378 -20.04 20.25 -27.39
CA SER A 378 -20.38 21.05 -28.57
C SER A 378 -19.98 22.52 -28.35
N SER A 379 -19.64 23.24 -29.42
CA SER A 379 -19.51 24.71 -29.46
C SER A 379 -20.51 25.31 -30.46
N SER A 380 -20.62 26.63 -30.52
CA SER A 380 -21.46 27.28 -31.54
C SER A 380 -20.90 27.01 -32.94
N GLY A 381 -21.77 26.50 -33.81
CA GLY A 381 -21.47 26.19 -35.22
C GLY A 381 -21.67 24.71 -35.59
N PRO A 382 -22.15 24.42 -36.81
CA PRO A 382 -22.35 23.05 -37.28
C PRO A 382 -21.01 22.30 -37.46
N GLY A 383 -21.00 21.00 -37.14
CA GLY A 383 -19.83 20.13 -37.31
C GLY A 383 -18.69 20.43 -36.33
N ARG A 384 -19.04 20.60 -35.05
CA ARG A 384 -18.15 20.89 -33.92
C ARG A 384 -18.56 20.07 -32.67
N ASN A 385 -18.91 18.81 -32.87
CA ASN A 385 -19.31 17.88 -31.82
C ASN A 385 -18.21 16.87 -31.54
N VAL A 386 -17.87 16.70 -30.27
CA VAL A 386 -16.98 15.65 -29.77
C VAL A 386 -17.76 14.79 -28.79
N GLU A 387 -18.08 13.57 -29.18
CA GLU A 387 -18.63 12.55 -28.29
C GLU A 387 -17.44 11.81 -27.65
N VAL A 388 -17.27 11.99 -26.33
CA VAL A 388 -16.22 11.34 -25.56
C VAL A 388 -16.82 10.34 -24.58
N THR A 389 -16.26 9.13 -24.55
CA THR A 389 -16.55 8.10 -23.56
C THR A 389 -15.35 7.95 -22.64
N TYR A 390 -15.53 8.22 -21.36
CA TYR A 390 -14.48 8.16 -20.34
C TYR A 390 -14.93 7.34 -19.13
N ALA A 391 -13.98 6.84 -18.35
CA ALA A 391 -14.23 6.21 -17.06
C ALA A 391 -13.36 6.88 -15.98
N VAL A 392 -13.99 7.37 -14.91
CA VAL A 392 -13.30 7.85 -13.71
C VAL A 392 -13.15 6.68 -12.75
N MET A 393 -11.93 6.41 -12.32
CA MET A 393 -11.58 5.32 -11.39
C MET A 393 -11.14 5.91 -10.05
N PRO A 394 -11.72 5.50 -8.91
CA PRO A 394 -11.28 5.95 -7.58
C PRO A 394 -9.84 5.53 -7.23
N ASP A 395 -9.40 4.34 -7.66
CA ASP A 395 -8.02 3.86 -7.53
C ASP A 395 -7.62 3.04 -8.77
N ALA A 396 -6.53 3.43 -9.42
CA ALA A 396 -6.05 2.83 -10.66
C ALA A 396 -4.53 2.88 -10.85
N LEU A 397 -4.00 1.77 -11.35
CA LEU A 397 -2.64 1.66 -11.86
C LEU A 397 -2.57 2.16 -13.31
N GLU A 398 -1.41 2.64 -13.71
CA GLU A 398 -1.10 3.03 -15.08
C GLU A 398 -0.25 1.95 -15.72
N ALA A 399 -0.76 1.32 -16.77
CA ALA A 399 -0.09 0.26 -17.51
C ALA A 399 0.46 0.82 -18.83
N THR A 400 1.78 0.87 -18.98
CA THR A 400 2.45 1.22 -20.23
C THR A 400 2.75 -0.05 -21.02
N VAL A 401 2.07 -0.22 -22.15
CA VAL A 401 2.17 -1.38 -23.03
C VAL A 401 3.20 -1.14 -24.15
N GLN A 402 4.07 -2.13 -24.37
CA GLN A 402 4.93 -2.22 -25.55
C GLN A 402 4.70 -3.56 -26.24
N VAL A 403 4.64 -3.55 -27.57
CA VAL A 403 4.43 -4.76 -28.38
C VAL A 403 5.60 -4.91 -29.36
N LYS A 404 6.16 -6.11 -29.41
CA LYS A 404 7.32 -6.47 -30.23
C LYS A 404 7.06 -7.79 -30.95
N LEU A 405 7.43 -7.83 -32.22
CA LEU A 405 7.20 -8.96 -33.11
C LEU A 405 8.55 -9.58 -33.51
N ARG A 406 8.63 -10.91 -33.56
CA ARG A 406 9.80 -11.66 -34.02
C ARG A 406 9.33 -12.65 -35.07
N LEU A 407 9.32 -12.16 -36.31
CA LEU A 407 8.82 -12.89 -37.48
C LEU A 407 10.00 -13.67 -38.10
N LYS A 408 9.79 -14.93 -38.48
CA LYS A 408 10.90 -15.81 -38.86
C LYS A 408 11.60 -15.45 -40.17
N ASP A 409 10.92 -14.77 -41.09
CA ASP A 409 11.47 -14.52 -42.41
C ASP A 409 12.49 -13.34 -42.40
N GLU A 410 13.49 -13.44 -43.26
CA GLU A 410 14.50 -12.38 -43.50
C GLU A 410 14.02 -11.29 -44.47
N HIS A 411 12.72 -11.29 -44.82
CA HIS A 411 12.12 -10.40 -45.82
C HIS A 411 11.48 -9.16 -45.18
N SER A 412 11.12 -8.17 -45.99
CA SER A 412 10.31 -7.04 -45.53
C SER A 412 8.88 -7.49 -45.23
N HIS A 413 8.37 -7.12 -44.05
CA HIS A 413 7.00 -7.43 -43.62
C HIS A 413 6.16 -6.15 -43.55
N SER A 414 4.88 -6.22 -43.91
CA SER A 414 3.89 -5.19 -43.58
C SER A 414 2.84 -5.74 -42.61
N VAL A 415 2.66 -5.07 -41.47
CA VAL A 415 1.77 -5.49 -40.39
C VAL A 415 0.61 -4.50 -40.25
N HIS A 416 -0.61 -4.99 -40.41
CA HIS A 416 -1.85 -4.24 -40.22
C HIS A 416 -2.82 -5.01 -39.32
N GLY A 417 -3.96 -4.42 -38.96
CA GLY A 417 -4.90 -4.99 -37.99
C GLY A 417 -5.15 -4.08 -36.79
N ASN A 418 -5.43 -4.67 -35.64
CA ASN A 418 -5.96 -4.00 -34.46
C ASN A 418 -5.38 -4.60 -33.16
N ILE A 419 -5.03 -3.76 -32.19
CA ILE A 419 -4.73 -4.17 -30.81
C ILE A 419 -5.62 -3.37 -29.86
N LYS A 420 -6.30 -4.08 -28.97
CA LYS A 420 -7.18 -3.49 -27.95
C LYS A 420 -6.72 -3.89 -26.55
N ALA A 421 -6.84 -2.96 -25.61
CA ALA A 421 -6.73 -3.20 -24.18
C ALA A 421 -8.12 -3.07 -23.53
N ARG A 422 -8.39 -3.92 -22.52
CA ARG A 422 -9.58 -3.82 -21.66
C ARG A 422 -9.34 -4.47 -20.30
N PRO A 423 -9.85 -3.92 -19.18
CA PRO A 423 -9.91 -4.66 -17.92
C PRO A 423 -10.72 -5.95 -18.07
N ARG A 424 -10.41 -7.00 -17.30
CA ARG A 424 -11.23 -8.23 -17.26
C ARG A 424 -12.62 -7.90 -16.66
N PRO A 425 -13.74 -8.17 -17.37
CA PRO A 425 -15.08 -7.85 -16.88
C PRO A 425 -15.51 -8.81 -15.77
N HIS A 426 -16.05 -8.26 -14.67
CA HIS A 426 -16.74 -8.99 -13.60
C HIS A 426 -18.16 -8.42 -13.33
N ILE A 427 -18.53 -7.31 -13.98
CA ILE A 427 -19.82 -6.63 -13.84
C ILE A 427 -20.31 -6.29 -15.26
N ALA A 428 -21.64 -6.29 -15.46
CA ALA A 428 -22.26 -6.04 -16.76
C ALA A 428 -21.80 -4.73 -17.43
N ASP A 429 -21.52 -3.70 -16.62
CA ASP A 429 -21.11 -2.36 -17.04
C ASP A 429 -19.76 -2.32 -17.78
N PHE A 430 -18.89 -3.31 -17.56
CA PHE A 430 -17.54 -3.34 -18.15
C PHE A 430 -17.51 -3.89 -19.59
N LYS A 431 -18.64 -4.35 -20.16
CA LYS A 431 -18.69 -4.91 -21.52
C LYS A 431 -18.30 -3.90 -22.62
N ALA A 432 -18.44 -2.60 -22.37
CA ALA A 432 -18.10 -1.54 -23.32
C ALA A 432 -16.66 -0.98 -23.15
N TRP A 433 -15.93 -1.37 -22.10
CA TRP A 433 -14.59 -0.84 -21.85
C TRP A 433 -13.58 -1.44 -22.83
N SER A 434 -13.17 -0.67 -23.83
CA SER A 434 -12.09 -1.06 -24.74
C SER A 434 -11.32 0.18 -25.22
N VAL A 435 -10.00 0.14 -25.05
CA VAL A 435 -9.06 1.16 -25.53
C VAL A 435 -8.32 0.60 -26.75
N VAL A 436 -8.23 1.37 -27.83
CA VAL A 436 -7.49 0.98 -29.04
C VAL A 436 -6.03 1.41 -28.89
N LEU A 437 -5.12 0.45 -28.87
CA LEU A 437 -3.66 0.70 -28.81
C LEU A 437 -3.04 0.78 -30.20
N PHE A 438 -3.56 0.02 -31.16
CA PHE A 438 -3.08 0.02 -32.55
C PHE A 438 -4.26 -0.22 -33.48
N ARG A 439 -4.36 0.53 -34.58
CA ARG A 439 -5.29 0.26 -35.67
C ARG A 439 -4.67 0.71 -36.99
N ARG A 440 -4.46 -0.22 -37.93
CA ARG A 440 -4.03 0.07 -39.30
C ARG A 440 -4.80 -0.80 -40.29
N THR A 441 -5.23 -0.22 -41.40
CA THR A 441 -5.91 -0.95 -42.49
C THR A 441 -4.91 -1.54 -43.48
N LYS A 442 -5.37 -2.50 -44.30
CA LYS A 442 -4.58 -3.08 -45.40
C LYS A 442 -4.08 -1.98 -46.33
N GLY A 443 -2.82 -2.07 -46.77
CA GLY A 443 -2.12 -1.02 -47.53
C GLY A 443 -1.44 0.07 -46.68
N MET A 444 -1.91 0.32 -45.45
CA MET A 444 -1.32 1.28 -44.49
C MET A 444 -0.50 0.60 -43.38
N GLY A 445 -0.23 -0.70 -43.51
CA GLY A 445 0.48 -1.50 -42.50
C GLY A 445 1.89 -0.99 -42.22
N GLN A 446 2.31 -1.08 -40.95
CA GLN A 446 3.68 -0.74 -40.54
C GLN A 446 4.65 -1.68 -41.24
N ARG A 447 5.64 -1.12 -41.95
CA ARG A 447 6.69 -1.89 -42.60
C ARG A 447 7.86 -2.11 -41.65
N PHE A 448 8.43 -3.30 -41.69
CA PHE A 448 9.66 -3.66 -40.97
C PHE A 448 10.73 -4.09 -41.97
N SER A 449 11.92 -3.50 -41.86
CA SER A 449 13.12 -4.02 -42.51
C SER A 449 13.66 -5.24 -41.76
N PRO A 450 14.49 -6.09 -42.40
CA PRO A 450 15.07 -7.27 -41.74
C PRO A 450 15.94 -6.92 -40.52
N THR A 451 16.54 -5.72 -40.55
CA THR A 451 17.46 -5.16 -39.56
C THR A 451 16.80 -4.34 -38.46
N ASP A 452 15.51 -3.99 -38.57
CA ASP A 452 14.86 -3.10 -37.61
C ASP A 452 14.63 -3.75 -36.25
N SER A 453 14.68 -2.95 -35.19
CA SER A 453 14.06 -3.31 -33.93
C SER A 453 12.55 -3.40 -34.13
N ARG A 454 12.02 -4.62 -34.20
CA ARG A 454 10.65 -4.96 -34.62
C ARG A 454 9.56 -4.61 -33.57
N PHE A 455 9.59 -3.39 -33.06
CA PHE A 455 8.57 -2.83 -32.17
C PHE A 455 7.40 -2.26 -32.98
N LEU A 456 6.18 -2.58 -32.57
CA LEU A 456 4.98 -2.03 -33.19
C LEU A 456 4.75 -0.60 -32.69
N GLN A 457 4.62 0.34 -33.63
CA GLN A 457 4.28 1.73 -33.34
C GLN A 457 2.79 1.80 -32.98
N LEU A 458 2.50 1.62 -31.70
CA LEU A 458 1.19 1.85 -31.10
C LEU A 458 0.76 3.31 -31.33
N ALA A 459 -0.54 3.55 -31.44
CA ALA A 459 -1.10 4.89 -31.44
C ALA A 459 -0.95 5.53 -30.05
N ARG A 460 -1.28 4.77 -29.01
CA ARG A 460 -1.01 5.10 -27.59
C ARG A 460 -0.56 3.85 -26.84
N SER A 461 0.30 4.01 -25.84
CA SER A 461 0.86 2.92 -25.03
C SER A 461 0.27 2.83 -23.62
N VAL A 462 -0.21 3.94 -23.06
CA VAL A 462 -0.68 4.00 -21.66
C VAL A 462 -2.16 3.70 -21.52
N VAL A 463 -2.52 2.88 -20.52
CA VAL A 463 -3.88 2.52 -20.14
C VAL A 463 -4.04 2.56 -18.63
N GLY A 464 -5.06 3.24 -18.12
CA GLY A 464 -5.50 3.17 -16.74
C GLY A 464 -6.29 1.88 -16.45
N VAL A 465 -5.88 1.16 -15.41
CA VAL A 465 -6.46 -0.13 -15.00
C VAL A 465 -6.89 -0.02 -13.53
N PRO A 466 -8.16 -0.28 -13.16
CA PRO A 466 -8.58 -0.22 -11.76
C PRO A 466 -7.76 -1.17 -10.90
N ARG A 467 -7.37 -0.75 -9.69
CA ARG A 467 -6.51 -1.59 -8.83
C ARG A 467 -7.21 -2.92 -8.49
N GLY A 468 -6.43 -4.00 -8.43
CA GLY A 468 -6.95 -5.36 -8.24
C GLY A 468 -7.66 -5.96 -9.47
N ARG A 469 -7.54 -5.36 -10.66
CA ARG A 469 -8.05 -5.92 -11.93
C ARG A 469 -6.92 -6.33 -12.86
N GLU A 470 -7.18 -7.37 -13.64
CA GLU A 470 -6.33 -7.78 -14.75
C GLU A 470 -6.55 -6.91 -15.99
N LEU A 471 -5.45 -6.60 -16.68
CA LEU A 471 -5.44 -6.03 -18.02
C LEU A 471 -5.45 -7.14 -19.06
N HIS A 472 -6.50 -7.21 -19.88
CA HIS A 472 -6.58 -8.10 -21.03
C HIS A 472 -6.24 -7.35 -22.31
N ILE A 473 -5.26 -7.87 -23.06
CA ILE A 473 -4.81 -7.34 -24.35
C ILE A 473 -5.17 -8.32 -25.46
N GLU A 474 -5.97 -7.84 -26.41
CA GLU A 474 -6.44 -8.55 -27.60
C GLU A 474 -5.62 -8.09 -28.81
N VAL A 475 -4.91 -9.01 -29.44
CA VAL A 475 -4.12 -8.78 -30.66
C VAL A 475 -4.79 -9.49 -31.82
N ASP A 476 -5.17 -8.72 -32.84
CA ASP A 476 -5.72 -9.20 -34.12
C ASP A 476 -4.94 -8.55 -35.28
N LEU A 477 -3.86 -9.20 -35.71
CA LEU A 477 -2.95 -8.69 -36.73
C LEU A 477 -2.96 -9.56 -37.99
N GLN A 478 -2.62 -8.92 -39.11
CA GLN A 478 -2.42 -9.51 -40.43
C GLN A 478 -1.02 -9.13 -40.91
N ILE A 479 -0.24 -10.14 -41.28
CA ILE A 479 1.15 -9.99 -41.71
C ILE A 479 1.24 -10.31 -43.20
N GLU A 480 1.74 -9.38 -43.98
CA GLU A 480 2.02 -9.52 -45.41
C GLU A 480 3.54 -9.56 -45.63
N THR A 481 4.03 -10.53 -46.40
CA THR A 481 5.44 -10.64 -46.80
C THR A 481 5.58 -10.37 -48.29
N SER A 482 6.77 -9.98 -48.74
CA SER A 482 7.03 -9.69 -50.16
C SER A 482 6.88 -10.91 -51.09
N ASN A 483 6.92 -12.13 -50.55
CA ASN A 483 7.08 -13.36 -51.34
C ASN A 483 5.85 -14.31 -51.28
N ILE A 484 4.86 -14.03 -50.42
CA ILE A 484 3.68 -14.89 -50.25
C ILE A 484 2.45 -14.18 -50.78
N GLN A 485 1.70 -14.86 -51.65
CA GLN A 485 0.48 -14.32 -52.29
C GLN A 485 -0.75 -14.38 -51.35
N GLY A 486 -0.57 -14.08 -50.05
CA GLY A 486 -1.58 -14.18 -49.02
C GLY A 486 -1.16 -13.56 -47.67
N CYS A 487 -2.14 -13.14 -46.87
CA CYS A 487 -1.93 -12.57 -45.53
C CYS A 487 -1.88 -13.69 -44.48
N LYS A 488 -0.94 -13.60 -43.54
CA LYS A 488 -0.84 -14.52 -42.39
C LYS A 488 -1.54 -13.90 -41.17
N PRO A 489 -2.62 -14.51 -40.64
CA PRO A 489 -3.30 -14.01 -39.45
C PRO A 489 -2.52 -14.34 -38.17
N LEU A 490 -2.50 -13.39 -37.24
CA LEU A 490 -1.91 -13.49 -35.91
C LEU A 490 -2.94 -13.03 -34.87
N LYS A 491 -3.60 -13.98 -34.19
CA LYS A 491 -4.58 -13.72 -33.13
C LYS A 491 -4.12 -14.28 -31.80
N VAL A 492 -3.98 -13.41 -30.80
CA VAL A 492 -3.55 -13.78 -29.43
C VAL A 492 -4.27 -12.93 -28.39
N HIS A 493 -4.60 -13.54 -27.27
CA HIS A 493 -5.12 -12.88 -26.08
C HIS A 493 -4.09 -13.01 -24.95
N PHE A 494 -3.78 -11.90 -24.29
CA PHE A 494 -2.90 -11.85 -23.13
C PHE A 494 -3.66 -11.32 -21.91
N TYR A 495 -3.32 -11.83 -20.74
CA TYR A 495 -3.89 -11.41 -19.46
C TYR A 495 -2.74 -11.06 -18.53
N PHE A 496 -2.75 -9.83 -18.02
CA PHE A 496 -1.72 -9.31 -17.12
C PHE A 496 -2.35 -8.91 -15.79
N GLU A 497 -2.00 -9.63 -14.73
CA GLU A 497 -2.17 -9.12 -13.36
C GLU A 497 -1.20 -7.96 -13.08
N ALA A 498 -1.51 -7.16 -12.06
CA ALA A 498 -0.56 -6.17 -11.54
C ALA A 498 0.78 -6.85 -11.18
N GLY A 499 1.88 -6.29 -11.69
CA GLY A 499 3.23 -6.83 -11.52
C GLY A 499 3.63 -7.97 -12.47
N GLN A 500 2.72 -8.49 -13.32
CA GLN A 500 3.12 -9.27 -14.49
C GLN A 500 3.54 -8.29 -15.60
N ASN A 501 4.82 -8.34 -15.99
CA ASN A 501 5.44 -7.32 -16.84
C ASN A 501 5.78 -7.79 -18.26
N HIS A 502 5.68 -9.09 -18.54
CA HIS A 502 6.19 -9.70 -19.76
C HIS A 502 5.43 -10.98 -20.08
N TRP A 503 4.95 -11.09 -21.32
CA TRP A 503 4.40 -12.34 -21.86
C TRP A 503 4.88 -12.55 -23.30
N ARG A 504 5.20 -13.80 -23.64
CA ARG A 504 5.57 -14.20 -25.01
C ARG A 504 4.70 -15.36 -25.47
N SER A 505 4.33 -15.35 -26.74
CA SER A 505 3.56 -16.41 -27.39
C SER A 505 4.12 -16.71 -28.78
N LEU A 506 4.08 -17.98 -29.18
CA LEU A 506 4.52 -18.45 -30.49
C LEU A 506 3.29 -18.88 -31.31
N VAL A 507 3.06 -18.24 -32.45
CA VAL A 507 1.92 -18.51 -33.33
C VAL A 507 2.40 -18.68 -34.75
N ASN A 508 2.09 -19.83 -35.38
CA ASN A 508 2.48 -20.13 -36.76
C ASN A 508 3.99 -19.93 -37.02
N GLY A 509 4.81 -20.15 -35.99
CA GLY A 509 6.27 -19.97 -36.02
C GLY A 509 6.77 -18.56 -35.70
N ASP A 510 5.93 -17.53 -35.70
CA ASP A 510 6.33 -16.16 -35.31
C ASP A 510 6.12 -15.96 -33.81
N GLU A 511 7.04 -15.25 -33.16
CA GLU A 511 6.94 -14.90 -31.74
C GLU A 511 6.40 -13.48 -31.57
N ILE A 512 5.42 -13.31 -30.68
CA ILE A 512 4.93 -12.01 -30.23
C ILE A 512 5.25 -11.84 -28.74
N GLU A 513 5.85 -10.69 -28.41
CA GLU A 513 6.25 -10.27 -27.08
C GLU A 513 5.44 -9.03 -26.69
N VAL A 514 4.73 -9.10 -25.56
CA VAL A 514 4.00 -7.97 -24.99
C VAL A 514 4.57 -7.69 -23.60
N ASN A 515 5.07 -6.47 -23.44
CA ASN A 515 5.65 -5.99 -22.19
C ASN A 515 4.73 -4.92 -21.59
N VAL A 516 4.51 -5.00 -20.28
CA VAL A 516 3.67 -4.06 -19.52
C VAL A 516 4.48 -3.51 -18.37
N THR A 517 4.58 -2.19 -18.26
CA THR A 517 5.19 -1.51 -17.11
C THR A 517 4.10 -0.85 -16.29
N TRP A 518 4.01 -1.18 -15.01
CA TRP A 518 2.98 -0.66 -14.09
C TRP A 518 3.48 0.55 -13.29
N TYR A 519 2.66 1.60 -13.16
CA TYR A 519 2.96 2.80 -12.37
C TYR A 519 1.79 3.25 -11.45
N PRO A 520 2.01 3.41 -10.12
CA PRO A 520 3.21 3.02 -9.39
C PRO A 520 3.45 1.53 -9.58
N ALA A 521 4.72 1.14 -9.70
CA ALA A 521 5.04 -0.27 -9.73
C ALA A 521 4.61 -0.85 -8.38
N ASP A 522 3.78 -1.89 -8.44
CA ASP A 522 2.97 -2.31 -7.30
C ASP A 522 3.87 -2.63 -6.09
N PRO A 523 3.84 -1.84 -4.99
CA PRO A 523 4.78 -2.02 -3.87
C PRO A 523 4.70 -3.44 -3.28
N ASP A 524 3.51 -4.04 -3.41
CA ASP A 524 3.17 -5.37 -2.92
C ASP A 524 3.87 -6.50 -3.71
N ARG A 525 4.43 -6.19 -4.90
CA ARG A 525 5.23 -7.12 -5.73
C ARG A 525 6.59 -6.57 -6.21
N GLN A 526 6.86 -5.26 -6.19
CA GLN A 526 8.17 -4.76 -6.64
C GLN A 526 9.29 -5.05 -5.63
N ALA A 527 8.94 -5.19 -4.35
CA ALA A 527 9.81 -5.78 -3.32
C ALA A 527 10.19 -7.26 -3.60
N GLN A 528 9.51 -7.94 -4.54
CA GLN A 528 9.74 -9.34 -4.90
C GLN A 528 10.42 -9.53 -6.27
N THR A 529 10.51 -8.49 -7.12
CA THR A 529 10.94 -8.64 -8.54
C THR A 529 12.30 -8.02 -8.89
N HIS A 530 12.93 -7.26 -7.99
CA HIS A 530 14.28 -6.69 -8.20
C HIS A 530 15.31 -7.13 -7.16
N GLN A 531 15.28 -8.42 -6.83
CA GLN A 531 16.48 -9.12 -6.38
C GLN A 531 16.62 -10.42 -7.17
N ILE A 532 17.65 -10.51 -8.02
CA ILE A 532 18.31 -11.79 -8.27
C ILE A 532 19.05 -12.09 -6.97
N MET A 533 18.35 -12.63 -5.97
CA MET A 533 18.98 -13.02 -4.72
C MET A 533 19.95 -14.17 -5.01
N PRO A 534 21.26 -14.05 -4.71
CA PRO A 534 22.05 -15.24 -4.43
C PRO A 534 21.39 -15.96 -3.25
N GLN A 535 21.43 -17.30 -3.24
CA GLN A 535 20.63 -18.15 -2.34
C GLN A 535 20.52 -17.57 -0.92
N ARG A 536 19.29 -17.24 -0.50
CA ARG A 536 18.99 -16.72 0.84
C ARG A 536 19.50 -17.72 1.87
N ARG A 537 20.25 -17.25 2.86
CA ARG A 537 20.64 -18.09 4.01
C ARG A 537 19.37 -18.35 4.84
N PRO A 538 19.15 -19.56 5.36
CA PRO A 538 18.01 -19.84 6.23
C PRO A 538 18.08 -18.93 7.47
N ASP A 539 16.94 -18.38 7.89
CA ASP A 539 16.88 -17.45 9.02
C ASP A 539 17.19 -18.18 10.34
N VAL A 540 16.85 -19.47 10.45
CA VAL A 540 17.25 -20.37 11.55
C VAL A 540 17.59 -21.76 10.99
N SER A 541 18.62 -22.42 11.55
CA SER A 541 18.99 -23.79 11.18
C SER A 541 19.19 -24.68 12.41
N TYR A 542 18.69 -25.93 12.35
CA TYR A 542 18.88 -26.93 13.39
C TYR A 542 19.35 -28.27 12.82
N ILE A 543 20.34 -28.87 13.49
CA ILE A 543 20.84 -30.22 13.21
C ILE A 543 20.26 -31.15 14.27
N ILE A 544 19.36 -32.04 13.86
CA ILE A 544 18.64 -32.98 14.74
C ILE A 544 19.63 -33.99 15.30
N GLY A 545 20.00 -33.82 16.57
CA GLY A 545 20.98 -34.63 17.30
C GLY A 545 22.23 -33.88 17.76
N ASP A 546 22.37 -32.60 17.40
CA ASP A 546 23.49 -31.75 17.82
C ASP A 546 23.62 -31.58 19.36
N GLU A 547 24.85 -31.37 19.84
CA GLU A 547 25.17 -31.11 21.25
C GLU A 547 24.53 -29.81 21.79
N GLY A 548 24.16 -28.88 20.89
CA GLY A 548 23.40 -27.69 21.23
C GLY A 548 22.06 -27.99 21.92
N GLY A 549 21.42 -29.10 21.57
CA GLY A 549 20.12 -29.53 22.10
C GLY A 549 18.91 -28.78 21.53
N PHE A 550 17.76 -29.45 21.55
CA PHE A 550 16.50 -28.93 20.99
C PHE A 550 16.04 -27.61 21.63
N SER A 551 16.19 -27.46 22.95
CA SER A 551 15.75 -26.24 23.66
C SER A 551 16.49 -24.98 23.23
N ARG A 552 17.83 -25.03 23.04
CA ARG A 552 18.60 -23.88 22.54
C ARG A 552 18.17 -23.45 21.13
N PHE A 553 17.76 -24.41 20.29
CA PHE A 553 17.20 -24.09 18.98
C PHE A 553 15.85 -23.36 19.10
N ILE A 554 14.96 -23.81 19.99
CA ILE A 554 13.68 -23.14 20.23
C ILE A 554 13.88 -21.75 20.85
N GLU A 555 14.81 -21.57 21.79
CA GLU A 555 15.23 -20.26 22.31
C GLU A 555 15.79 -19.36 21.20
N GLY A 556 16.64 -19.89 20.32
CA GLY A 556 17.17 -19.16 19.15
C GLY A 556 16.06 -18.71 18.19
N LEU A 557 15.07 -19.56 17.94
CA LEU A 557 13.90 -19.22 17.13
C LEU A 557 13.02 -18.15 17.81
N ARG A 558 12.73 -18.29 19.11
CA ARG A 558 12.00 -17.29 19.92
C ARG A 558 12.68 -15.92 19.85
N ASN A 559 14.00 -15.87 20.03
CA ASN A 559 14.78 -14.64 19.89
C ASN A 559 14.75 -14.07 18.46
N THR A 560 14.87 -14.91 17.43
CA THR A 560 14.82 -14.48 16.01
C THR A 560 13.47 -13.86 15.63
N VAL A 561 12.38 -14.32 16.24
CA VAL A 561 11.02 -13.79 16.07
C VAL A 561 10.83 -12.49 16.87
N ALA A 562 11.42 -12.39 18.07
CA ALA A 562 11.29 -11.25 18.97
C ALA A 562 12.25 -10.07 18.70
N ASP A 563 13.32 -10.28 17.93
CA ASP A 563 14.32 -9.25 17.63
C ASP A 563 13.91 -8.39 16.42
N HIS A 564 13.59 -7.12 16.67
CA HIS A 564 13.22 -6.14 15.64
C HIS A 564 13.84 -4.76 15.93
N PRO A 565 14.49 -4.10 14.94
CA PRO A 565 15.26 -2.86 15.11
C PRO A 565 14.41 -1.58 15.34
N SER A 566 13.20 -1.67 15.92
CA SER A 566 12.30 -0.51 16.05
C SER A 566 11.42 -0.48 17.29
N ARG A 567 11.10 -1.64 17.88
CA ARG A 567 10.45 -1.74 19.20
C ARG A 567 10.50 -3.18 19.70
N ARG A 568 10.97 -3.40 20.92
CA ARG A 568 10.80 -4.65 21.66
C ARG A 568 9.66 -4.42 22.66
N GLU A 569 8.63 -5.26 22.63
CA GLU A 569 7.48 -5.18 23.53
C GLU A 569 7.27 -6.54 24.21
N ASP A 570 7.02 -6.53 25.51
CA ASP A 570 6.76 -7.68 26.36
C ASP A 570 5.42 -7.51 27.08
N VAL A 571 4.70 -8.59 27.39
CA VAL A 571 3.44 -8.50 28.17
C VAL A 571 3.67 -7.83 29.53
N LEU A 572 4.85 -8.02 30.11
CA LEU A 572 5.24 -7.60 31.45
C LEU A 572 6.10 -6.32 31.44
N ASP A 573 6.11 -5.55 30.34
CA ASP A 573 6.87 -4.29 30.23
C ASP A 573 6.62 -3.29 31.37
N ASN A 574 5.38 -3.22 31.85
CA ASN A 574 4.97 -2.30 32.92
C ASN A 574 5.17 -2.89 34.33
N LEU A 575 5.82 -4.06 34.45
CA LEU A 575 6.19 -4.74 35.69
C LEU A 575 7.72 -4.86 35.85
N ASP A 576 8.16 -5.60 36.87
CA ASP A 576 9.57 -5.85 37.21
C ASP A 576 10.37 -6.34 35.98
N PRO A 577 11.42 -5.60 35.56
CA PRO A 577 12.25 -5.97 34.41
C PRO A 577 12.87 -7.37 34.49
N SER A 578 13.05 -7.93 35.69
CA SER A 578 13.59 -9.29 35.89
C SER A 578 12.62 -10.41 35.49
N LYS A 579 11.35 -10.09 35.19
CA LYS A 579 10.31 -11.05 34.81
C LYS A 579 9.93 -11.03 33.31
N ARG A 580 10.57 -10.19 32.50
CA ARG A 580 10.24 -10.03 31.07
C ARG A 580 10.79 -11.19 30.25
N ASP A 581 9.92 -12.18 30.00
CA ASP A 581 10.21 -13.38 29.20
C ASP A 581 9.01 -13.79 28.31
N HIS A 582 8.15 -12.82 27.96
CA HIS A 582 6.92 -13.06 27.20
C HIS A 582 6.74 -11.98 26.11
N PRO A 583 7.57 -12.01 25.04
CA PRO A 583 7.56 -10.98 24.01
C PRO A 583 6.28 -11.04 23.17
N VAL A 584 5.77 -9.85 22.84
CA VAL A 584 4.59 -9.66 21.97
C VAL A 584 5.07 -9.56 20.53
N MET A 585 4.65 -10.50 19.70
CA MET A 585 4.98 -10.52 18.27
C MET A 585 4.36 -9.33 17.54
N ILE A 586 5.09 -8.80 16.56
CA ILE A 586 4.67 -7.63 15.80
C ILE A 586 3.69 -8.08 14.71
N SER A 587 2.53 -7.43 14.62
CA SER A 587 1.67 -7.51 13.44
C SER A 587 2.27 -6.59 12.37
N GLU A 588 3.10 -7.14 11.49
CA GLU A 588 3.63 -6.42 10.34
C GLU A 588 2.54 -6.29 9.26
N GLU A 589 2.34 -5.09 8.69
CA GLU A 589 1.47 -4.88 7.51
C GLU A 589 2.02 -5.55 6.22
N ARG A 590 3.16 -6.26 6.33
CA ARG A 590 3.83 -6.99 5.26
C ARG A 590 4.00 -8.44 5.68
N LEU A 591 3.66 -9.36 4.76
CA LEU A 591 3.88 -10.79 4.94
C LEU A 591 5.38 -11.09 5.03
N ARG A 592 5.92 -11.25 6.24
CA ARG A 592 7.27 -11.75 6.49
C ARG A 592 7.22 -13.25 6.79
N TRP A 593 8.13 -14.02 6.18
CA TRP A 593 8.31 -15.45 6.46
C TRP A 593 9.77 -15.79 6.77
N LEU A 594 9.93 -16.79 7.61
CA LEU A 594 11.16 -17.39 8.09
C LEU A 594 11.41 -18.71 7.36
N GLU A 595 12.64 -18.94 6.94
CA GLU A 595 13.14 -20.18 6.38
C GLU A 595 13.86 -20.98 7.48
N ILE A 596 13.18 -21.98 8.05
CA ILE A 596 13.73 -22.82 9.12
C ILE A 596 14.29 -24.11 8.52
N LYS A 597 15.62 -24.22 8.42
CA LYS A 597 16.29 -25.41 7.87
C LYS A 597 16.48 -26.47 8.95
N LEU A 598 15.94 -27.67 8.70
CA LEU A 598 16.12 -28.84 9.55
C LEU A 598 16.99 -29.88 8.82
N GLN A 599 18.07 -30.31 9.45
CA GLN A 599 19.00 -31.31 8.91
C GLN A 599 19.17 -32.47 9.89
N VAL A 600 19.36 -33.70 9.40
CA VAL A 600 19.64 -34.86 10.25
C VAL A 600 21.14 -34.94 10.53
N GLN A 601 21.53 -35.10 11.80
CA GLN A 601 22.95 -35.24 12.17
C GLN A 601 23.59 -36.45 11.48
N GLY A 602 24.75 -36.25 10.87
CA GLY A 602 25.46 -37.30 10.14
C GLY A 602 24.92 -37.62 8.74
N GLU A 603 23.89 -36.89 8.26
CA GLU A 603 23.36 -37.00 6.90
C GLU A 603 23.40 -35.65 6.17
N GLU A 604 23.45 -35.69 4.84
CA GLU A 604 23.19 -34.52 3.99
C GLU A 604 21.68 -34.20 3.87
N THR A 605 20.81 -35.11 4.34
CA THR A 605 19.36 -34.99 4.31
C THR A 605 18.87 -33.77 5.07
N SER A 606 18.24 -32.82 4.36
CA SER A 606 17.62 -31.65 4.98
C SER A 606 16.34 -31.20 4.26
N THR A 607 15.48 -30.51 5.00
CA THR A 607 14.26 -29.86 4.52
C THR A 607 14.21 -28.44 5.09
N THR A 608 13.51 -27.51 4.44
CA THR A 608 13.32 -26.15 4.96
C THR A 608 11.84 -25.86 5.09
N LEU A 609 11.37 -25.53 6.29
CA LEU A 609 10.00 -25.07 6.51
C LEU A 609 9.91 -23.56 6.19
N ALA A 610 8.90 -23.17 5.43
CA ALA A 610 8.49 -21.77 5.32
C ALA A 610 7.45 -21.47 6.39
N VAL A 611 7.74 -20.52 7.26
CA VAL A 611 6.93 -20.21 8.44
C VAL A 611 6.60 -18.72 8.49
N GLN A 612 5.35 -18.33 8.69
CA GLN A 612 4.94 -16.93 8.79
C GLN A 612 5.49 -16.31 10.09
N ALA A 613 6.09 -15.12 10.05
CA ALA A 613 6.86 -14.58 11.19
C ALA A 613 5.99 -13.97 12.32
N ASP A 614 4.79 -13.50 11.98
CA ASP A 614 3.82 -12.86 12.88
C ASP A 614 2.96 -13.87 13.67
N SER A 615 2.72 -15.06 13.08
CA SER A 615 1.91 -16.12 13.66
C SER A 615 2.68 -17.40 13.99
N LEU A 616 3.86 -17.62 13.41
CA LEU A 616 4.58 -18.90 13.36
C LEU A 616 3.85 -20.03 12.61
N GLU A 617 2.92 -19.73 11.70
CA GLU A 617 2.23 -20.76 10.90
C GLU A 617 3.10 -21.35 9.77
N VAL A 618 3.10 -22.68 9.62
CA VAL A 618 3.78 -23.35 8.49
C VAL A 618 2.98 -23.17 7.20
N ILE A 619 3.58 -22.45 6.24
CA ILE A 619 3.03 -22.16 4.91
C ILE A 619 3.32 -23.30 3.93
N GLY A 620 4.45 -23.99 4.11
CA GLY A 620 4.96 -24.97 3.17
C GLY A 620 6.36 -25.46 3.53
N PHE A 621 6.96 -26.27 2.65
CA PHE A 621 8.31 -26.80 2.82
C PHE A 621 9.10 -26.90 1.51
N MET A 622 10.42 -26.92 1.60
CA MET A 622 11.37 -27.15 0.52
C MET A 622 12.04 -28.51 0.68
N ASN A 623 12.04 -29.34 -0.37
CA ASN A 623 12.77 -30.60 -0.37
C ASN A 623 14.29 -30.40 -0.63
N GLN A 624 15.10 -31.46 -0.52
CA GLN A 624 16.55 -31.37 -0.79
C GLN A 624 16.93 -31.01 -2.24
N LYS A 625 15.98 -31.09 -3.18
CA LYS A 625 16.18 -30.68 -4.58
C LYS A 625 15.93 -29.19 -4.81
N GLY A 626 15.49 -28.44 -3.79
CA GLY A 626 15.14 -27.02 -3.90
C GLY A 626 13.72 -26.75 -4.41
N ASN A 627 12.88 -27.78 -4.53
CA ASN A 627 11.47 -27.61 -4.91
C ASN A 627 10.66 -27.19 -3.68
N TRP A 628 9.89 -26.12 -3.81
CA TRP A 628 8.97 -25.63 -2.79
C TRP A 628 7.56 -26.21 -2.98
N TYR A 629 6.93 -26.56 -1.86
CA TYR A 629 5.56 -27.06 -1.81
C TYR A 629 4.76 -26.24 -0.78
N GLU A 630 3.62 -25.71 -1.20
CA GLU A 630 2.69 -24.93 -0.36
C GLU A 630 1.44 -25.72 -0.04
N LEU A 631 0.88 -25.52 1.14
CA LEU A 631 -0.21 -26.37 1.63
C LEU A 631 -1.53 -26.08 0.90
N TYR A 632 -2.12 -24.89 1.07
CA TYR A 632 -3.49 -24.60 0.62
C TYR A 632 -3.66 -23.31 -0.20
N ARG A 633 -2.86 -22.26 0.06
CA ARG A 633 -2.85 -21.05 -0.76
C ARG A 633 -1.43 -20.63 -1.08
N ARG A 634 -1.25 -20.02 -2.26
CA ARG A 634 -0.01 -19.33 -2.64
C ARG A 634 0.20 -18.10 -1.74
N ARG A 635 0.96 -18.25 -0.66
CA ARG A 635 1.47 -17.17 0.20
C ARG A 635 2.96 -16.92 -0.03
N LEU A 636 3.73 -17.93 -0.49
CA LEU A 636 5.11 -17.75 -0.95
C LEU A 636 5.14 -16.89 -2.23
N PRO A 637 6.14 -16.01 -2.40
CA PRO A 637 6.27 -15.23 -3.63
C PRO A 637 6.48 -16.09 -4.88
N GLY A 638 5.94 -15.64 -6.01
CA GLY A 638 5.91 -16.43 -7.26
C GLY A 638 7.28 -16.80 -7.86
N ASN A 639 8.39 -16.21 -7.38
CA ASN A 639 9.75 -16.59 -7.78
C ASN A 639 10.22 -17.90 -7.13
N TYR A 640 9.61 -18.36 -6.02
CA TYR A 640 9.88 -19.66 -5.40
C TYR A 640 9.41 -20.85 -6.26
N LYS A 641 8.57 -20.60 -7.29
CA LYS A 641 7.98 -21.62 -8.19
C LYS A 641 7.34 -22.79 -7.43
N SER A 642 6.68 -22.49 -6.33
CA SER A 642 6.04 -23.45 -5.45
C SER A 642 4.92 -24.23 -6.14
N GLN A 643 4.83 -25.51 -5.82
CA GLN A 643 3.71 -26.37 -6.17
C GLN A 643 2.69 -26.39 -5.03
N LEU A 644 1.41 -26.24 -5.36
CA LEU A 644 0.33 -26.31 -4.37
C LEU A 644 -0.06 -27.76 -4.11
N LEU A 645 -0.26 -28.14 -2.85
CA LEU A 645 -0.65 -29.50 -2.43
C LEU A 645 -2.15 -29.66 -2.15
N ASP A 646 -2.86 -28.54 -2.00
CA ASP A 646 -4.28 -28.43 -1.66
C ASP A 646 -4.69 -29.16 -0.36
N TRP A 647 -3.94 -28.92 0.71
CA TRP A 647 -4.14 -29.51 2.05
C TRP A 647 -4.74 -28.51 3.05
N GLY A 648 -6.03 -28.65 3.32
CA GLY A 648 -6.79 -27.85 4.28
C GLY A 648 -7.77 -26.86 3.63
N THR A 649 -8.56 -26.15 4.43
CA THR A 649 -9.56 -25.19 3.96
C THR A 649 -9.46 -23.80 4.61
N SER A 650 -8.72 -23.68 5.72
CA SER A 650 -8.79 -22.55 6.66
C SER A 650 -7.46 -21.78 6.85
N LEU A 651 -7.57 -20.61 7.49
CA LEU A 651 -6.51 -19.63 7.76
C LEU A 651 -5.90 -19.73 9.17
N ARG A 652 -6.29 -20.71 9.98
CA ARG A 652 -5.79 -20.96 11.34
C ARG A 652 -5.26 -22.38 11.48
N GLU A 653 -3.95 -22.54 11.71
CA GLU A 653 -3.25 -23.83 11.84
C GLU A 653 -3.92 -24.81 12.79
N SER A 654 -4.35 -24.33 13.97
CA SER A 654 -4.88 -25.19 15.02
C SER A 654 -6.21 -25.85 14.67
N SER A 655 -6.97 -25.25 13.74
CA SER A 655 -8.21 -25.82 13.18
C SER A 655 -7.95 -26.71 11.95
N ASN A 656 -6.69 -26.89 11.53
CA ASN A 656 -6.30 -27.51 10.26
C ASN A 656 -5.64 -28.89 10.44
N TYR A 657 -5.26 -29.30 11.67
CA TYR A 657 -4.65 -30.62 11.88
C TYR A 657 -5.60 -31.79 11.60
N THR A 658 -6.90 -31.63 11.86
CA THR A 658 -7.94 -32.59 11.44
C THR A 658 -7.96 -32.74 9.92
N GLU A 659 -8.02 -31.64 9.19
CA GLU A 659 -8.09 -31.62 7.72
C GLU A 659 -6.79 -32.14 7.06
N ILE A 660 -5.62 -31.73 7.56
CA ILE A 660 -4.31 -32.15 7.03
C ILE A 660 -4.09 -33.65 7.29
N LEU A 661 -4.39 -34.15 8.49
CA LEU A 661 -4.25 -35.58 8.81
C LEU A 661 -5.38 -36.45 8.24
N GLY A 662 -6.51 -35.84 7.84
CA GLY A 662 -7.71 -36.56 7.41
C GLY A 662 -8.49 -37.21 8.55
N ALA A 663 -8.38 -36.66 9.77
CA ALA A 663 -9.04 -37.16 10.97
C ALA A 663 -10.46 -36.60 11.12
N GLU A 664 -11.40 -37.41 11.60
CA GLU A 664 -12.82 -37.07 11.76
C GLU A 664 -13.07 -36.11 12.93
N ASN A 665 -12.20 -36.13 13.95
CA ASN A 665 -12.36 -35.34 15.17
C ASN A 665 -11.02 -35.03 15.87
N LYS A 666 -11.09 -34.24 16.94
CA LYS A 666 -9.94 -33.79 17.74
C LYS A 666 -9.25 -34.96 18.46
N GLU A 667 -10.03 -35.90 18.97
CA GLU A 667 -9.55 -37.05 19.73
C GLU A 667 -8.67 -37.94 18.85
N GLU A 668 -9.04 -38.15 17.59
CA GLU A 668 -8.25 -38.88 16.61
C GLU A 668 -6.93 -38.18 16.28
N VAL A 669 -6.91 -36.85 16.11
CA VAL A 669 -5.65 -36.08 15.96
C VAL A 669 -4.73 -36.30 17.16
N VAL A 670 -5.27 -36.29 18.38
CA VAL A 670 -4.51 -36.56 19.60
C VAL A 670 -3.95 -37.98 19.61
N GLU A 671 -4.72 -39.00 19.24
CA GLU A 671 -4.24 -40.39 19.18
C GLU A 671 -3.20 -40.62 18.06
N ILE A 672 -3.34 -39.95 16.91
CA ILE A 672 -2.32 -39.97 15.84
C ILE A 672 -1.00 -39.38 16.35
N LEU A 673 -1.02 -38.19 16.98
CA LEU A 673 0.18 -37.52 17.47
C LEU A 673 0.80 -38.23 18.69
N LYS A 674 -0.01 -38.84 19.57
CA LYS A 674 0.47 -39.77 20.61
C LYS A 674 1.19 -40.97 20.01
N SER A 675 0.59 -41.61 19.02
CA SER A 675 1.13 -42.81 18.36
C SER A 675 2.42 -42.51 17.58
N ALA A 676 2.55 -41.30 17.04
CA ALA A 676 3.73 -40.82 16.34
C ALA A 676 4.98 -40.68 17.23
N ARG A 677 4.82 -40.57 18.56
CA ARG A 677 5.92 -40.42 19.54
C ARG A 677 6.88 -39.28 19.17
N LEU A 678 6.34 -38.06 19.07
CA LEU A 678 7.06 -36.84 18.70
C LEU A 678 8.37 -36.68 19.50
N GLY A 679 9.51 -36.68 18.82
CA GLY A 679 10.85 -36.69 19.41
C GLY A 679 11.92 -36.84 18.33
N LYS A 680 13.19 -36.92 18.72
CA LYS A 680 14.37 -36.93 17.84
C LYS A 680 14.29 -37.92 16.68
N THR A 681 13.85 -39.15 16.96
CA THR A 681 13.69 -40.21 15.95
C THR A 681 12.60 -39.85 14.93
N PHE A 682 11.43 -39.45 15.41
CA PHE A 682 10.33 -38.96 14.58
C PHE A 682 10.75 -37.74 13.74
N ALA A 683 11.44 -36.76 14.34
CA ALA A 683 11.89 -35.56 13.63
C ALA A 683 12.89 -35.90 12.52
N ALA A 684 13.83 -36.81 12.76
CA ALA A 684 14.77 -37.26 11.74
C ALA A 684 14.05 -37.98 10.58
N ASP A 685 13.10 -38.86 10.90
CA ASP A 685 12.28 -39.56 9.90
C ASP A 685 11.37 -38.59 9.12
N ALA A 686 10.79 -37.60 9.78
CA ALA A 686 9.97 -36.56 9.15
C ALA A 686 10.79 -35.68 8.19
N VAL A 687 12.01 -35.29 8.57
CA VAL A 687 12.95 -34.60 7.66
C VAL A 687 13.32 -35.48 6.47
N ARG A 688 13.60 -36.77 6.67
CA ARG A 688 13.85 -37.71 5.56
C ARG A 688 12.66 -37.80 4.60
N VAL A 689 11.44 -37.88 5.12
CA VAL A 689 10.19 -37.98 4.33
C VAL A 689 9.94 -36.70 3.51
N LEU A 690 10.00 -35.51 4.12
CA LEU A 690 9.83 -34.23 3.40
C LEU A 690 10.97 -33.98 2.40
N SER A 691 12.21 -34.29 2.78
CA SER A 691 13.41 -34.11 1.94
C SER A 691 13.35 -34.92 0.64
N HIS A 692 12.81 -36.14 0.68
CA HIS A 692 12.73 -37.02 -0.50
C HIS A 692 11.47 -36.81 -1.34
N TYR A 693 10.55 -35.93 -0.91
CA TYR A 693 9.28 -35.75 -1.60
C TYR A 693 9.43 -35.18 -3.01
N THR A 694 8.85 -35.86 -4.00
CA THR A 694 8.64 -35.37 -5.34
C THR A 694 7.19 -35.59 -5.72
N ALA A 695 6.46 -34.52 -5.98
CA ALA A 695 5.11 -34.66 -6.51
C ALA A 695 5.16 -35.33 -7.89
N VAL A 696 4.24 -36.27 -8.13
CA VAL A 696 3.96 -36.78 -9.47
C VAL A 696 3.25 -35.65 -10.23
N ALA A 697 3.56 -35.50 -11.52
CA ALA A 697 2.85 -34.54 -12.35
C ALA A 697 1.45 -35.09 -12.66
N ASP A 698 0.41 -34.48 -12.10
CA ASP A 698 -0.99 -34.77 -12.47
C ASP A 698 -1.27 -34.26 -13.89
N GLY A 699 -0.93 -35.13 -14.84
CA GLY A 699 -1.38 -35.11 -16.21
C GLY A 699 -1.97 -36.47 -16.53
N ASP A 700 -3.15 -36.77 -15.99
CA ASP A 700 -4.24 -37.54 -16.62
C ASP A 700 -5.30 -37.89 -15.57
N ASN A 701 -6.57 -37.64 -15.92
CA ASN A 701 -7.73 -37.93 -15.11
C ASN A 701 -8.35 -39.25 -15.63
N PRO A 702 -8.17 -40.42 -14.99
CA PRO A 702 -8.68 -41.68 -15.50
C PRO A 702 -10.04 -41.98 -14.85
N SER A 703 -11.04 -41.20 -15.25
CA SER A 703 -12.42 -41.67 -15.16
C SER A 703 -12.64 -42.74 -16.23
N SER A 704 -12.97 -43.96 -15.79
CA SER A 704 -13.27 -45.17 -16.59
C SER A 704 -12.10 -45.87 -17.30
N GLY A 705 -12.16 -47.21 -17.37
CA GLY A 705 -11.28 -48.06 -18.19
C GLY A 705 -10.25 -48.85 -17.38
N GLY A 706 -10.54 -50.11 -17.08
CA GLY A 706 -9.56 -51.03 -16.48
C GLY A 706 -8.71 -51.73 -17.54
N ALA A 707 -7.43 -51.95 -17.27
CA ALA A 707 -6.59 -52.90 -18.00
C ALA A 707 -5.48 -53.48 -17.09
N ARG A 708 -5.04 -54.69 -17.44
CA ARG A 708 -4.14 -55.58 -16.67
C ARG A 708 -2.95 -55.93 -17.56
N ILE A 709 -1.73 -55.70 -17.09
CA ILE A 709 -0.47 -56.21 -17.66
C ILE A 709 0.48 -56.41 -16.46
N GLU A 710 0.67 -57.62 -15.94
CA GLU A 710 1.48 -58.76 -16.43
C GLU A 710 3.00 -58.53 -16.35
N LEU A 711 3.64 -59.43 -15.59
CA LEU A 711 5.09 -59.52 -15.37
C LEU A 711 5.75 -60.20 -16.56
N GLN A 712 6.92 -59.70 -16.99
CA GLN A 712 7.83 -60.52 -17.78
C GLN A 712 9.30 -60.25 -17.44
N GLU A 713 10.02 -61.33 -17.15
CA GLU A 713 11.47 -61.36 -16.89
C GLU A 713 12.25 -61.44 -18.22
N GLY A 714 13.51 -61.00 -18.27
CA GLY A 714 14.34 -61.31 -19.45
C GLY A 714 15.69 -60.61 -19.68
N ILE A 715 16.75 -61.10 -19.00
CA ILE A 715 18.11 -61.32 -19.57
C ILE A 715 18.90 -60.12 -20.18
N SER A 716 19.71 -59.52 -19.29
CA SER A 716 21.13 -59.10 -19.42
C SER A 716 21.92 -59.12 -20.75
N SER A 717 22.78 -58.10 -20.94
CA SER A 717 24.23 -58.29 -21.23
C SER A 717 25.11 -57.07 -20.84
N SER A 718 26.15 -57.32 -20.00
CA SER A 718 27.53 -56.75 -19.95
C SER A 718 27.84 -55.32 -20.47
N SER A 719 28.75 -54.49 -19.91
CA SER A 719 29.80 -54.63 -18.86
C SER A 719 30.61 -53.30 -18.77
N SER A 720 31.41 -52.93 -17.76
CA SER A 720 31.57 -53.30 -16.33
C SER A 720 32.67 -52.43 -15.68
N SER A 721 32.53 -51.99 -14.43
CA SER A 721 33.64 -51.42 -13.62
C SER A 721 33.39 -51.60 -12.11
N SER A 722 34.37 -52.11 -11.39
CA SER A 722 34.39 -52.48 -9.96
C SER A 722 34.27 -51.26 -9.00
N CYS A 723 33.86 -51.36 -7.72
CA CYS A 723 33.94 -52.46 -6.72
C CYS A 723 32.73 -52.57 -5.74
N LEU A 724 32.36 -53.82 -5.41
CA LEU A 724 31.72 -54.38 -4.19
C LEU A 724 30.40 -53.80 -3.56
N PRO A 725 29.38 -54.66 -3.28
CA PRO A 725 28.10 -54.27 -2.66
C PRO A 725 27.91 -54.68 -1.18
N PHE A 726 27.01 -53.97 -0.47
CA PHE A 726 26.42 -54.35 0.84
C PHE A 726 24.87 -54.51 0.70
N PRO A 727 24.12 -55.10 1.66
CA PRO A 727 23.14 -56.14 1.30
C PRO A 727 21.67 -55.67 1.29
N ARG A 728 20.83 -56.46 0.61
CA ARG A 728 19.35 -56.34 0.63
C ARG A 728 18.74 -56.75 1.98
N SER A 729 18.91 -55.95 3.03
CA SER A 729 18.34 -56.22 4.37
C SER A 729 17.49 -55.09 4.98
N PHE A 730 17.29 -53.98 4.26
CA PHE A 730 16.57 -52.82 4.81
C PHE A 730 15.04 -52.92 4.72
N PHE A 731 14.49 -53.26 3.54
CA PHE A 731 13.03 -53.35 3.33
C PHE A 731 12.33 -54.41 4.18
N SER A 732 13.04 -55.45 4.65
CA SER A 732 12.46 -56.53 5.45
C SER A 732 12.28 -56.22 6.94
N ASN A 733 12.80 -55.09 7.45
CA ASN A 733 12.70 -54.76 8.88
C ASN A 733 11.52 -53.83 9.20
N LEU A 734 11.12 -52.93 8.29
CA LEU A 734 10.00 -52.01 8.51
C LEU A 734 8.65 -52.77 8.54
N GLN A 735 8.40 -53.67 7.59
CA GLN A 735 7.21 -54.53 7.58
C GLN A 735 7.16 -55.55 8.74
N ARG A 736 8.31 -55.91 9.33
CA ARG A 736 8.37 -56.96 10.37
C ARG A 736 8.09 -56.45 11.78
N ARG A 737 8.32 -55.15 12.05
CA ARG A 737 7.91 -54.50 13.32
C ARG A 737 6.40 -54.20 13.41
N LEU A 738 5.70 -54.07 12.28
CA LEU A 738 4.27 -53.77 12.23
C LEU A 738 3.34 -55.02 12.33
N ARG A 739 3.88 -56.23 12.56
CA ARG A 739 3.09 -57.48 12.62
C ARG A 739 3.15 -58.26 13.95
N ARG A 740 3.67 -57.68 15.04
CA ARG A 740 3.60 -58.29 16.38
C ARG A 740 3.23 -57.26 17.45
N GLY A 741 1.95 -57.25 17.80
CA GLY A 741 1.33 -56.42 18.83
C GLY A 741 -0.18 -56.58 18.70
N SER A 742 -0.73 -57.67 19.22
CA SER A 742 -2.16 -57.98 19.07
C SER A 742 -3.01 -56.96 19.80
N MET A 743 -3.89 -56.28 19.06
CA MET A 743 -4.99 -55.51 19.62
C MET A 743 -6.23 -55.79 18.78
N GLU A 744 -7.01 -56.78 19.20
CA GLU A 744 -8.32 -57.06 18.61
C GLU A 744 -9.30 -55.98 19.07
N PHE A 745 -9.97 -55.33 18.13
CA PHE A 745 -11.16 -54.52 18.38
C PHE A 745 -12.37 -55.19 17.71
N PRO A 746 -13.56 -55.14 18.32
CA PRO A 746 -14.74 -55.83 17.81
C PRO A 746 -15.31 -55.15 16.54
N VAL A 747 -15.85 -55.97 15.64
CA VAL A 747 -16.46 -55.52 14.39
C VAL A 747 -17.85 -54.92 14.65
N THR A 748 -18.00 -53.60 14.45
CA THR A 748 -19.32 -52.98 14.23
C THR A 748 -19.29 -51.80 13.25
N ARG A 749 -19.87 -52.04 12.06
CA ARG A 749 -20.50 -51.09 11.12
C ARG A 749 -19.79 -49.75 10.80
N GLY A 750 -19.00 -49.79 9.72
CA GLY A 750 -19.30 -49.02 8.51
C GLY A 750 -18.97 -47.52 8.49
N ALA A 751 -17.69 -47.19 8.30
CA ALA A 751 -17.24 -45.91 7.74
C ALA A 751 -16.56 -46.16 6.36
N ARG A 752 -16.62 -45.17 5.45
CA ARG A 752 -16.04 -45.29 4.10
C ARG A 752 -14.51 -45.25 4.19
N ALA A 753 -13.83 -46.15 3.47
CA ALA A 753 -12.39 -46.07 3.29
C ALA A 753 -12.01 -44.80 2.52
N SER A 754 -11.13 -43.99 3.08
CA SER A 754 -10.55 -42.82 2.41
C SER A 754 -9.53 -43.27 1.34
N PRO A 755 -9.60 -42.75 0.11
CA PRO A 755 -8.60 -43.04 -0.92
C PRO A 755 -7.44 -42.03 -0.83
N ASP A 756 -6.30 -42.43 -0.25
CA ASP A 756 -4.94 -42.00 -0.65
C ASP A 756 -3.82 -42.60 0.24
N PRO A 757 -3.36 -43.83 -0.05
CA PRO A 757 -2.28 -44.46 0.72
C PRO A 757 -0.90 -43.76 0.74
N PRO A 758 -0.42 -43.02 -0.30
CA PRO A 758 0.97 -42.56 -0.33
C PRO A 758 1.22 -41.21 0.38
N LEU A 759 0.17 -40.44 0.73
CA LEU A 759 0.33 -39.08 1.28
C LEU A 759 0.25 -39.00 2.80
N TYR A 760 -0.29 -40.02 3.48
CA TYR A 760 -0.45 -40.02 4.95
C TYR A 760 0.88 -39.84 5.73
N PRO A 761 2.00 -40.50 5.38
CA PRO A 761 3.28 -40.29 6.08
C PRO A 761 3.82 -38.86 5.92
N LEU A 762 3.53 -38.21 4.80
CA LEU A 762 4.00 -36.86 4.45
C LEU A 762 3.22 -35.78 5.22
N ARG A 763 1.89 -35.95 5.31
CA ARG A 763 0.99 -35.12 6.14
C ARG A 763 1.36 -35.22 7.62
N LEU A 764 1.59 -36.44 8.12
CA LEU A 764 2.00 -36.67 9.51
C LEU A 764 3.39 -36.06 9.81
N ALA A 765 4.37 -36.24 8.91
CA ALA A 765 5.70 -35.64 9.04
C ALA A 765 5.65 -34.12 9.18
N LEU A 766 4.84 -33.46 8.34
CA LEU A 766 4.66 -32.01 8.36
C LEU A 766 3.98 -31.52 9.65
N VAL A 767 2.85 -32.11 10.03
CA VAL A 767 2.12 -31.72 11.26
C VAL A 767 2.97 -31.94 12.49
N GLY A 768 3.64 -33.10 12.59
CA GLY A 768 4.54 -33.39 13.71
C GLY A 768 5.70 -32.39 13.81
N LEU A 769 6.27 -31.95 12.69
CA LEU A 769 7.30 -30.89 12.69
C LEU A 769 6.73 -29.50 13.02
N SER A 770 5.51 -29.13 12.59
CA SER A 770 4.86 -27.89 13.06
C SER A 770 4.67 -27.91 14.57
N VAL A 771 4.15 -29.02 15.12
CA VAL A 771 3.99 -29.22 16.57
C VAL A 771 5.33 -29.11 17.31
N MET A 772 6.36 -29.79 16.82
CA MET A 772 7.67 -29.82 17.50
C MET A 772 8.49 -28.54 17.34
N VAL A 773 8.27 -27.72 16.30
CA VAL A 773 9.06 -26.50 16.06
C VAL A 773 8.25 -25.25 16.38
N CYS A 774 7.19 -25.01 15.61
CA CYS A 774 6.41 -23.78 15.68
C CYS A 774 5.59 -23.70 16.96
N GLN A 775 4.89 -24.77 17.34
CA GLN A 775 4.05 -24.75 18.54
C GLN A 775 4.89 -24.75 19.84
N SER A 776 6.02 -25.46 19.87
CA SER A 776 6.99 -25.37 20.98
C SER A 776 7.65 -23.98 21.08
N ALA A 777 7.86 -23.28 19.97
CA ALA A 777 8.29 -21.87 20.02
C ALA A 777 7.21 -20.97 20.64
N ARG A 778 5.93 -21.15 20.28
CA ARG A 778 4.79 -20.41 20.88
C ARG A 778 4.62 -20.67 22.39
N MET A 779 4.84 -21.90 22.86
CA MET A 779 4.36 -22.36 24.19
C MET A 779 5.42 -23.04 25.05
N ASN A 780 5.47 -22.69 26.34
CA ASN A 780 6.36 -23.31 27.34
C ASN A 780 5.95 -24.75 27.65
N ARG A 781 4.69 -24.99 28.07
CA ARG A 781 4.21 -26.34 28.39
C ARG A 781 4.39 -27.37 27.27
N LEU A 782 4.31 -26.94 26.01
CA LEU A 782 4.54 -27.81 24.86
C LEU A 782 6.03 -27.97 24.54
N HIS A 783 6.85 -26.91 24.64
CA HIS A 783 8.30 -27.03 24.60
C HIS A 783 8.79 -28.06 25.62
N ASP A 784 8.37 -27.96 26.88
CA ASP A 784 8.85 -28.82 27.97
C ASP A 784 8.43 -30.29 27.77
N ALA A 785 7.22 -30.52 27.27
CA ALA A 785 6.74 -31.86 26.92
C ALA A 785 7.55 -32.49 25.78
N ILE A 786 7.90 -31.73 24.74
CA ILE A 786 8.72 -32.20 23.61
C ILE A 786 10.19 -32.37 24.03
N ALA A 787 10.76 -31.43 24.79
CA ALA A 787 12.14 -31.46 25.25
C ALA A 787 12.39 -32.60 26.26
N GLY A 788 11.52 -32.75 27.26
CA GLY A 788 11.58 -33.86 28.22
C GLY A 788 11.33 -35.23 27.58
N GLY A 789 10.61 -35.27 26.45
CA GLY A 789 10.38 -36.45 25.62
C GLY A 789 11.36 -36.64 24.47
N TRP A 790 12.41 -35.82 24.32
CA TRP A 790 13.15 -35.71 23.06
C TRP A 790 13.78 -37.03 22.59
N GLU A 791 14.42 -37.79 23.47
CA GLU A 791 15.08 -39.05 23.11
C GLU A 791 14.13 -40.28 23.12
N THR A 792 12.97 -40.19 23.79
CA THR A 792 12.08 -41.35 24.07
C THR A 792 10.70 -41.29 23.40
N GLY A 793 10.32 -40.11 22.91
CA GLY A 793 8.98 -39.79 22.41
C GLY A 793 8.14 -39.07 23.46
N ALA A 794 7.70 -37.86 23.13
CA ALA A 794 6.88 -37.01 23.98
C ALA A 794 5.45 -37.53 24.15
N ARG A 795 4.87 -37.25 25.32
CA ARG A 795 3.48 -37.59 25.65
C ARG A 795 2.55 -36.46 25.21
N PHE A 796 2.10 -36.49 23.97
CA PHE A 796 1.06 -35.57 23.49
C PHE A 796 -0.27 -35.84 24.20
N THR A 797 -1.02 -34.78 24.54
CA THR A 797 -2.28 -34.88 25.31
C THR A 797 -3.35 -33.97 24.71
N THR A 798 -4.61 -34.23 25.02
CA THR A 798 -5.73 -33.38 24.62
C THR A 798 -5.54 -31.95 25.12
N GLN A 799 -5.07 -31.78 26.36
CA GLN A 799 -4.78 -30.48 26.96
C GLN A 799 -3.70 -29.68 26.21
N LEU A 800 -2.66 -30.34 25.67
CA LEU A 800 -1.68 -29.66 24.82
C LEU A 800 -2.30 -29.17 23.49
N LEU A 801 -3.25 -29.93 22.94
CA LEU A 801 -3.99 -29.51 21.75
C LEU A 801 -5.04 -28.42 22.06
N ASP A 802 -5.68 -28.45 23.24
CA ASP A 802 -6.52 -27.37 23.76
C ASP A 802 -5.74 -26.04 23.87
N TYR A 803 -4.48 -26.07 24.33
CA TYR A 803 -3.63 -24.88 24.34
C TYR A 803 -3.31 -24.39 22.92
N ILE A 804 -2.91 -25.29 22.00
CA ILE A 804 -2.68 -24.96 20.57
C ILE A 804 -3.91 -24.29 19.93
N GLU A 805 -5.12 -24.80 20.20
CA GLU A 805 -6.37 -24.26 19.67
C GLU A 805 -6.76 -22.89 20.22
N ASN A 806 -6.42 -22.58 21.47
CA ASN A 806 -6.84 -21.34 22.14
C ASN A 806 -5.70 -20.31 22.30
N TRP A 807 -4.54 -20.52 21.67
CA TRP A 807 -3.38 -19.63 21.75
C TRP A 807 -3.67 -18.15 21.46
N GLU A 808 -4.49 -17.86 20.45
CA GLU A 808 -4.92 -16.49 20.13
C GLU A 808 -5.73 -15.87 21.28
N GLU A 809 -6.61 -16.64 21.93
CA GLU A 809 -7.48 -16.14 22.99
C GLU A 809 -6.71 -16.03 24.33
N ILE A 810 -5.75 -16.92 24.60
CA ILE A 810 -4.81 -16.77 25.72
C ILE A 810 -3.95 -15.51 25.53
N SER A 811 -3.45 -15.28 24.31
CA SER A 811 -2.71 -14.08 23.95
C SER A 811 -3.56 -12.81 24.09
N ARG A 812 -4.82 -12.84 23.65
CA ARG A 812 -5.79 -11.74 23.84
C ARG A 812 -6.01 -11.44 25.32
N ALA A 813 -6.21 -12.45 26.15
CA ALA A 813 -6.43 -12.27 27.60
C ALA A 813 -5.22 -11.63 28.29
N LEU A 814 -3.99 -12.05 27.93
CA LEU A 814 -2.74 -11.45 28.42
C LEU A 814 -2.59 -9.97 27.99
N LEU A 815 -2.93 -9.63 26.75
CA LEU A 815 -2.89 -8.24 26.27
C LEU A 815 -3.97 -7.36 26.93
N VAL A 816 -5.19 -7.87 27.10
CA VAL A 816 -6.26 -7.18 27.83
C VAL A 816 -5.85 -6.94 29.29
N TRP A 817 -5.23 -7.93 29.95
CA TRP A 817 -4.71 -7.79 31.31
C TRP A 817 -3.58 -6.73 31.41
N LYS A 818 -2.67 -6.67 30.43
CA LYS A 818 -1.66 -5.60 30.31
C LYS A 818 -2.30 -4.21 30.17
N ASP A 819 -3.28 -4.07 29.30
CA ASP A 819 -3.95 -2.79 29.03
C ASP A 819 -4.76 -2.28 30.24
N HIS A 820 -5.29 -3.18 31.07
CA HIS A 820 -5.92 -2.86 32.36
C HIS A 820 -4.92 -2.70 33.50
N SER A 821 -3.65 -2.35 33.22
CA SER A 821 -2.58 -2.14 34.21
C SER A 821 -2.39 -3.31 35.19
N TYR A 822 -2.69 -4.53 34.73
CA TYR A 822 -2.65 -5.79 35.49
C TYR A 822 -3.66 -5.91 36.65
N GLU A 823 -4.63 -4.99 36.78
CA GLU A 823 -5.53 -4.93 37.93
C GLU A 823 -6.60 -6.04 37.97
N ALA A 824 -7.03 -6.54 36.82
CA ALA A 824 -8.08 -7.57 36.71
C ALA A 824 -7.84 -8.55 35.55
N TRP A 825 -8.02 -9.86 35.82
CA TRP A 825 -7.99 -10.91 34.81
C TRP A 825 -9.39 -11.12 34.21
N ILE A 826 -9.47 -11.36 32.90
CA ILE A 826 -10.74 -11.62 32.22
C ILE A 826 -11.24 -13.04 32.53
N LYS A 827 -12.48 -13.16 33.02
CA LYS A 827 -13.14 -14.46 33.17
C LYS A 827 -13.69 -14.90 31.81
N ASP A 828 -13.08 -15.92 31.24
CA ASP A 828 -13.51 -16.55 29.98
C ASP A 828 -13.74 -18.05 30.22
N GLU A 829 -14.99 -18.50 30.06
CA GLU A 829 -15.40 -19.90 30.25
C GLU A 829 -14.63 -20.91 29.36
N ARG A 830 -14.04 -20.45 28.24
CA ARG A 830 -13.20 -21.29 27.37
C ARG A 830 -11.80 -21.45 27.96
N LEU A 831 -11.24 -20.38 28.53
CA LEU A 831 -9.93 -20.42 29.20
C LEU A 831 -10.01 -21.21 30.51
N GLU A 832 -11.06 -21.01 31.31
CA GLU A 832 -11.25 -21.77 32.55
C GLU A 832 -11.40 -23.28 32.30
N ARG A 833 -12.03 -23.66 31.17
CA ARG A 833 -12.23 -25.06 30.74
C ARG A 833 -10.94 -25.78 30.37
N ILE A 834 -9.97 -25.05 29.81
CA ILE A 834 -8.63 -25.59 29.46
C ILE A 834 -7.63 -25.46 30.62
N GLY A 835 -8.07 -24.93 31.77
CA GLY A 835 -7.27 -24.83 33.00
C GLY A 835 -6.49 -23.52 33.16
N ILE A 836 -6.93 -22.44 32.51
CA ILE A 836 -6.33 -21.09 32.62
C ILE A 836 -7.35 -20.17 33.28
N LYS A 837 -7.11 -19.83 34.55
CA LYS A 837 -7.96 -19.03 35.44
C LYS A 837 -7.26 -17.78 35.96
N SER A 838 -5.95 -17.69 35.79
CA SER A 838 -5.13 -16.55 36.20
C SER A 838 -4.10 -16.15 35.12
N PRO A 839 -3.54 -14.93 35.17
CA PRO A 839 -2.48 -14.53 34.26
C PRO A 839 -1.20 -15.34 34.45
N GLU A 840 -0.88 -15.80 35.66
CA GLU A 840 0.27 -16.66 35.94
C GLU A 840 0.14 -18.01 35.22
N GLU A 841 -1.05 -18.62 35.23
CA GLU A 841 -1.34 -19.85 34.48
C GLU A 841 -1.27 -19.63 32.96
N ALA A 842 -1.65 -18.45 32.47
CA ALA A 842 -1.54 -18.09 31.05
C ALA A 842 -0.08 -17.90 30.59
N LEU A 843 0.75 -17.24 31.39
CA LEU A 843 2.20 -17.03 31.14
C LEU A 843 2.97 -18.35 31.22
N ASP A 844 2.64 -19.21 32.18
CA ASP A 844 3.21 -20.56 32.31
C ASP A 844 2.92 -21.44 31.07
N VAL A 845 1.83 -21.17 30.33
CA VAL A 845 1.50 -21.84 29.06
C VAL A 845 2.16 -21.18 27.84
N VAL A 846 2.07 -19.85 27.70
CA VAL A 846 2.44 -19.11 26.46
C VAL A 846 3.70 -18.27 26.63
N HIS A 847 4.66 -18.44 25.70
CA HIS A 847 5.88 -17.63 25.66
C HIS A 847 5.78 -16.51 24.61
N LEU A 848 5.48 -16.86 23.35
CA LEU A 848 5.28 -15.87 22.29
C LEU A 848 3.80 -15.47 22.21
N VAL A 849 3.52 -14.19 22.45
CA VAL A 849 2.16 -13.65 22.51
C VAL A 849 1.82 -12.98 21.19
N CYS A 850 0.77 -13.43 20.50
CA CYS A 850 0.34 -12.81 19.24
C CYS A 850 -0.41 -11.49 19.49
N ARG A 851 -0.17 -10.49 18.62
CA ARG A 851 -0.89 -9.22 18.68
C ARG A 851 -2.26 -9.34 18.04
N VAL A 852 -3.32 -9.26 18.85
CA VAL A 852 -4.71 -9.39 18.39
C VAL A 852 -5.48 -8.09 18.66
N PRO A 853 -6.26 -7.55 17.69
CA PRO A 853 -7.09 -6.37 17.93
C PRO A 853 -8.15 -6.61 19.02
N ILE A 854 -8.19 -5.74 20.02
CA ILE A 854 -9.17 -5.75 21.12
C ILE A 854 -10.47 -5.09 20.65
N ARG A 855 -11.62 -5.72 20.89
CA ARG A 855 -12.93 -5.22 20.43
C ARG A 855 -13.64 -4.46 21.56
N GLY A 856 -14.21 -3.30 21.26
CA GLY A 856 -14.77 -2.38 22.27
C GLY A 856 -15.84 -2.96 23.21
N LYS A 857 -16.60 -3.99 22.79
CA LYS A 857 -17.60 -4.67 23.64
C LYS A 857 -16.99 -5.52 24.77
N GLU A 858 -15.69 -5.82 24.72
CA GLU A 858 -15.01 -6.63 25.74
C GLU A 858 -14.50 -5.76 26.90
N LEU A 859 -14.14 -4.49 26.65
CA LEU A 859 -13.87 -3.49 27.69
C LEU A 859 -15.10 -3.21 28.58
N GLU A 860 -16.31 -3.28 28.04
CA GLU A 860 -17.54 -3.08 28.81
C GLU A 860 -17.80 -4.23 29.80
N ARG A 861 -17.29 -5.44 29.52
CA ARG A 861 -17.49 -6.63 30.36
C ARG A 861 -16.54 -6.71 31.55
N SER A 862 -15.31 -6.18 31.44
CA SER A 862 -14.38 -6.10 32.59
C SER A 862 -14.83 -5.07 33.63
N VAL A 863 -15.34 -3.93 33.18
CA VAL A 863 -15.86 -2.85 34.06
C VAL A 863 -17.07 -3.30 34.88
N ALA A 864 -17.93 -4.15 34.33
CA ALA A 864 -19.17 -4.62 34.99
C ALA A 864 -18.96 -5.54 36.21
N VAL A 865 -17.73 -6.01 36.49
CA VAL A 865 -17.45 -6.99 37.55
C VAL A 865 -16.85 -6.34 38.82
N VAL A 866 -16.58 -5.03 38.81
CA VAL A 866 -15.87 -4.34 39.90
C VAL A 866 -16.79 -3.87 41.05
N GLU A 867 -18.12 -3.88 40.90
CA GLU A 867 -19.06 -3.49 41.97
C GLU A 867 -20.15 -4.54 42.28
N GLU A 868 -19.87 -5.40 43.26
CA GLU A 868 -20.81 -5.63 44.37
C GLU A 868 -20.08 -5.42 45.70
N PRO A 869 -20.29 -4.30 46.41
CA PRO A 869 -19.79 -4.15 47.77
C PRO A 869 -20.66 -4.96 48.73
N ALA A 870 -20.10 -6.05 49.27
CA ALA A 870 -20.72 -6.82 50.34
C ALA A 870 -21.11 -5.91 51.53
N ALA A 871 -22.21 -6.28 52.21
CA ALA A 871 -22.90 -5.39 53.14
C ALA A 871 -22.02 -4.93 54.32
N GLY A 872 -21.66 -3.64 54.26
CA GLY A 872 -20.94 -2.90 55.30
C GLY A 872 -19.43 -2.98 55.17
N TRP A 873 -18.79 -1.81 55.26
CA TRP A 873 -17.55 -1.52 56.03
C TRP A 873 -17.39 0.01 56.11
N SER A 874 -16.71 0.51 57.14
CA SER A 874 -16.86 1.90 57.58
C SER A 874 -15.89 2.90 56.94
N ARG A 875 -16.32 4.18 56.83
CA ARG A 875 -15.53 5.31 56.37
C ARG A 875 -14.20 5.47 57.15
N ARG A 876 -13.05 5.43 56.46
CA ARG A 876 -11.81 6.12 56.91
C ARG A 876 -10.80 6.33 55.76
N ALA A 877 -10.30 7.57 55.68
CA ALA A 877 -9.05 8.04 55.07
C ALA A 877 -8.57 7.41 53.73
N TRP A 878 -8.74 8.16 52.64
CA TRP A 878 -7.97 7.96 51.41
C TRP A 878 -6.50 8.36 51.63
N SER A 879 -5.55 7.63 51.02
CA SER A 879 -4.12 7.98 51.10
C SER A 879 -3.70 8.89 49.93
N LEU A 880 -2.69 9.74 50.16
CA LEU A 880 -2.19 10.71 49.18
C LEU A 880 -1.70 10.12 47.83
N ARG A 881 -1.52 8.79 47.72
CA ARG A 881 -1.23 8.14 46.43
C ARG A 881 -2.43 8.11 45.49
N GLN A 882 -3.67 8.00 45.99
CA GLN A 882 -4.88 7.99 45.15
C GLN A 882 -5.19 9.37 44.55
N ILE A 883 -4.63 10.47 45.07
CA ILE A 883 -4.85 11.83 44.55
C ILE A 883 -4.06 12.08 43.25
N ARG A 884 -3.08 11.23 42.89
CA ARG A 884 -2.39 11.33 41.59
C ARG A 884 -3.21 10.84 40.38
N LEU A 885 -4.35 10.19 40.59
CA LEU A 885 -5.20 9.65 39.52
C LEU A 885 -5.92 10.71 38.65
N PHE A 886 -5.84 12.00 38.98
CA PHE A 886 -6.59 13.07 38.29
C PHE A 886 -5.74 14.17 37.63
N ASN A 887 -4.42 13.96 37.44
CA ASN A 887 -3.56 14.89 36.69
C ASN A 887 -3.44 14.54 35.19
N CYS A 888 -4.58 14.33 34.51
CA CYS A 888 -4.65 14.17 33.04
C CYS A 888 -5.40 15.32 32.34
N PHE A 889 -5.59 16.46 33.01
CA PHE A 889 -6.03 17.72 32.42
C PHE A 889 -5.16 18.87 32.93
N PRO A 890 -4.85 19.90 32.10
CA PRO A 890 -4.15 21.09 32.55
C PRO A 890 -5.06 21.92 33.50
N PRO A 891 -4.51 22.59 34.52
CA PRO A 891 -5.30 23.36 35.46
C PRO A 891 -5.81 24.67 34.84
N PHE A 892 -7.13 24.80 34.68
CA PHE A 892 -7.76 26.09 34.40
C PHE A 892 -7.67 27.01 35.63
N LEU A 893 -6.83 28.05 35.55
CA LEU A 893 -6.76 29.12 36.53
C LEU A 893 -7.92 30.12 36.32
N VAL A 894 -9.03 29.90 37.02
CA VAL A 894 -10.11 30.90 37.11
C VAL A 894 -9.76 31.93 38.18
N THR A 895 -9.21 33.07 37.76
CA THR A 895 -8.97 34.23 38.64
C THR A 895 -10.27 35.01 38.88
N ASN A 896 -11.01 34.68 39.94
CA ASN A 896 -12.17 35.46 40.37
C ASN A 896 -11.83 36.35 41.58
N GLN A 897 -12.13 37.64 41.49
CA GLN A 897 -11.40 38.69 42.22
C GLN A 897 -11.80 38.91 43.69
N HIS A 898 -12.71 38.09 44.24
CA HIS A 898 -13.37 38.37 45.54
C HIS A 898 -13.11 37.41 46.71
N TYR A 899 -12.32 36.32 46.56
CA TYR A 899 -11.96 35.45 47.70
C TYR A 899 -10.44 35.18 47.80
N ARG A 900 -9.73 36.09 48.47
CA ARG A 900 -8.34 35.85 48.92
C ARG A 900 -8.32 34.89 50.12
N SER A 901 -8.43 33.57 49.90
CA SER A 901 -7.81 32.47 50.70
C SER A 901 -8.54 31.10 50.65
N CYS A 902 -8.71 30.49 49.48
CA CYS A 902 -9.12 29.07 49.37
C CYS A 902 -8.23 28.28 48.39
N ALA A 903 -8.14 26.97 48.62
CA ALA A 903 -7.37 26.00 47.82
C ALA A 903 -8.29 25.33 46.76
N PRO A 904 -7.79 24.49 45.82
CA PRO A 904 -8.52 24.16 44.60
C PRO A 904 -9.80 23.34 44.86
N CYS A 905 -10.87 23.69 44.13
CA CYS A 905 -12.13 22.96 44.13
C CYS A 905 -12.02 21.68 43.29
N VAL A 906 -12.68 20.62 43.75
CA VAL A 906 -12.85 19.37 42.98
C VAL A 906 -14.29 19.28 42.51
N PHE A 907 -14.47 19.09 41.19
CA PHE A 907 -15.77 18.79 40.59
C PHE A 907 -16.01 17.28 40.61
N CYS A 908 -17.22 16.87 40.96
CA CYS A 908 -17.64 15.47 40.89
C CYS A 908 -18.98 15.39 40.15
N CYS A 909 -19.04 14.53 39.13
CA CYS A 909 -20.24 14.27 38.35
C CYS A 909 -20.72 12.84 38.64
N GLN A 910 -21.97 12.71 39.07
CA GLN A 910 -22.55 11.41 39.42
C GLN A 910 -23.53 10.98 38.32
N ILE A 911 -23.25 9.84 37.69
CA ILE A 911 -24.03 9.27 36.57
C ILE A 911 -24.96 8.19 37.14
N HIS A 912 -26.25 8.26 36.80
CA HIS A 912 -27.23 7.21 37.14
C HIS A 912 -27.43 6.25 35.94
N PRO A 913 -27.77 4.97 36.17
CA PRO A 913 -27.80 3.93 35.12
C PRO A 913 -29.10 3.94 34.28
N LEU A 914 -29.63 5.11 33.93
CA LEU A 914 -30.69 5.31 32.95
C LEU A 914 -30.37 6.58 32.12
N PRO A 915 -30.73 6.62 30.83
CA PRO A 915 -30.09 7.53 29.89
C PRO A 915 -30.41 9.01 30.16
N PHE A 916 -29.34 9.83 30.20
CA PHE A 916 -29.34 11.29 30.23
C PHE A 916 -29.99 11.95 31.46
N ARG A 917 -29.41 11.75 32.66
CA ARG A 917 -29.46 12.74 33.75
C ARG A 917 -28.14 12.82 34.52
N PHE A 918 -27.71 14.03 34.84
CA PHE A 918 -26.46 14.32 35.55
C PHE A 918 -26.69 15.26 36.74
N ARG A 919 -25.96 15.02 37.83
CA ARG A 919 -25.84 15.96 38.95
C ARG A 919 -24.41 16.45 39.10
N LEU A 920 -24.27 17.77 39.18
CA LEU A 920 -22.97 18.42 39.38
C LEU A 920 -22.86 18.94 40.81
N TYR A 921 -21.89 18.42 41.56
CA TYR A 921 -21.64 18.81 42.94
C TYR A 921 -20.32 19.58 43.08
N LEU A 922 -20.36 20.69 43.82
CA LEU A 922 -19.18 21.46 44.22
C LEU A 922 -18.88 21.22 45.70
N PHE A 923 -17.63 20.87 46.01
CA PHE A 923 -17.15 20.68 47.38
C PHE A 923 -16.13 21.75 47.76
N PHE A 924 -16.39 22.43 48.89
CA PHE A 924 -15.45 23.36 49.51
C PHE A 924 -14.73 22.68 50.67
N PHE A 925 -13.40 22.72 50.67
CA PHE A 925 -12.55 22.24 51.76
C PHE A 925 -12.01 23.42 52.56
N HIS A 926 -12.48 23.57 53.80
CA HIS A 926 -11.90 24.50 54.75
C HIS A 926 -10.64 23.92 55.40
N LYS A 927 -9.65 24.76 55.73
CA LYS A 927 -8.32 24.37 56.26
C LYS A 927 -8.31 23.60 57.60
N SER A 928 -9.47 23.28 58.16
CA SER A 928 -9.66 22.62 59.46
C SER A 928 -10.22 21.19 59.36
N ASN A 929 -10.06 20.54 58.20
CA ASN A 929 -10.26 19.09 57.99
C ASN A 929 -11.64 18.54 58.40
N ARG A 930 -12.69 19.36 58.28
CA ARG A 930 -14.10 18.93 58.29
C ARG A 930 -14.69 19.21 56.91
N ALA A 931 -15.27 18.20 56.28
CA ALA A 931 -15.93 18.36 55.00
C ALA A 931 -17.19 19.22 55.16
N CYS A 932 -17.30 20.30 54.38
CA CYS A 932 -18.56 21.03 54.24
C CYS A 932 -19.54 20.21 53.39
N ARG A 933 -20.86 20.42 53.58
CA ARG A 933 -21.88 19.73 52.79
C ARG A 933 -21.74 20.10 51.30
N PRO A 934 -21.95 19.15 50.37
CA PRO A 934 -21.96 19.47 48.94
C PRO A 934 -23.03 20.49 48.59
N VAL A 935 -22.72 21.36 47.63
CA VAL A 935 -23.69 22.24 46.98
C VAL A 935 -23.97 21.66 45.59
N GLU A 936 -25.23 21.35 45.29
CA GLU A 936 -25.67 20.94 43.95
C GLU A 936 -25.75 22.20 43.08
N LEU A 937 -24.94 22.25 42.00
CA LEU A 937 -24.88 23.41 41.11
C LEU A 937 -25.93 23.35 40.00
N ALA A 938 -26.23 22.16 39.50
CA ALA A 938 -27.21 21.93 38.44
C ALA A 938 -27.73 20.48 38.44
N TYR A 939 -28.98 20.34 37.99
CA TYR A 939 -29.63 19.10 37.60
C TYR A 939 -30.00 19.22 36.12
N VAL A 940 -29.48 18.32 35.28
CA VAL A 940 -29.76 18.27 33.83
C VAL A 940 -30.14 16.85 33.46
#